data_AF-A0A919PIJ0-F1
#
_entry.id   AF-A0A919PIJ0-F1
#
_cell.length_a   1.000
_cell.length_b   1.000
_cell.length_c   1.000
_cell.angle_alpha   90.00
_cell.angle_beta   90.00
_cell.angle_gamma   90.00
#
_symmetry.space_group_name_H-M   'P 1'
#
loop_
_entity.id
_entity.type
_entity.pdbx_description
1 polymer ?
#
loop_
_entity_poly.entity_id
_entity_poly.type
_entity_poly.pdbx_seq_one_letter_code
_entity_poly.pdbx_strand_id
1 'polypeptide(L)'
;MSDGDLFDTGPGGVSSEPDFETALRGYNRGQVDKYWTQSENEIHALKLENEEVWGQVQALASQVQDLQMELADLRRRGPVGDVSFRHLGARVEQILGLAEDQAESIRANAVQDISGLRAEAERLLSDARGRAAKANEDFELALGARRAEEERSVTERRAALEAETRAIEERAAAGRAEAERIVAHAHAEAQRITAGVTAQLEQARLQAEQELQALRAGAEQHSTQVRAQADQHAAAAQQHATALTTQAQQEAAALLAQAQEQAATLTGQAQAQADAVTAQAQAQAAAVTAQARQEAESVTAQAQQAAAAVATKAEEAAATVAAQAEQHAATVTAQARETAATVAAQAEQAATAVTEQAAAQAKAIADTAVSKAEAAAAEAHAAATDAHQKRTDEAARKAGTEAAAARAAIEQELADLRVAHDAELAELRATAERELAEAGTAAKAEADQLRATAQREADAVRSEAAAAATAAEADATKATADATADATADATRAAEASAQVTKATAEVAAVTAKLTEAEARLAEVQTQEATLRERLKDATTAEARLAELREQEAALTERLAATTTAQDGQEQRERDVTATEARLAELREQETDLTTQVAAAEARLAELRQQTVDAEALSEKVAAAEERLRQAEEQAETAQQRAQEIDELATAAGTEAAERAAQTVAEAEQAAETIRETARRDTEAAPAASTTNGNGKVKVSAE
;
A
#
# COMPACT_ATOMS: atom_id res chain seq x y z
N MET A 1 -50.14 48.83 58.87
CA MET A 1 -48.71 48.47 58.74
C MET A 1 -48.69 46.98 58.49
N SER A 2 -48.21 46.44 57.40
CA SER A 2 -47.65 47.00 56.17
C SER A 2 -47.73 45.89 55.13
N ASP A 3 -47.58 46.29 53.87
CA ASP A 3 -47.44 45.45 52.68
C ASP A 3 -46.53 44.23 52.83
N GLY A 4 -46.86 43.20 52.05
CA GLY A 4 -45.95 42.11 51.67
C GLY A 4 -46.39 40.75 52.20
N ASP A 5 -47.14 39.99 51.39
CA ASP A 5 -47.07 38.51 51.30
C ASP A 5 -48.31 37.95 50.57
N LEU A 6 -48.44 38.22 49.27
CA LEU A 6 -49.36 37.48 48.40
C LEU A 6 -48.66 36.79 47.22
N PHE A 7 -47.32 36.79 47.21
CA PHE A 7 -46.50 36.08 46.24
C PHE A 7 -45.39 35.31 46.97
N ASP A 8 -45.77 34.33 47.78
CA ASP A 8 -44.85 33.25 48.18
C ASP A 8 -45.38 31.94 47.61
N THR A 9 -44.99 31.66 46.37
CA THR A 9 -45.12 30.34 45.75
C THR A 9 -43.91 29.52 46.18
N GLY A 10 -44.17 28.30 46.68
CA GLY A 10 -43.20 27.36 47.24
C GLY A 10 -41.98 27.02 46.37
N PRO A 11 -41.06 26.17 46.89
CA PRO A 11 -39.69 26.07 46.42
C PRO A 11 -39.63 25.44 45.03
N GLY A 12 -39.64 26.31 44.03
CA GLY A 12 -39.75 25.96 42.62
C GLY A 12 -40.20 27.18 41.84
N GLY A 13 -39.50 28.30 42.00
CA GLY A 13 -39.61 29.44 41.10
C GLY A 13 -39.17 28.99 39.71
N VAL A 14 -40.14 28.58 38.88
CA VAL A 14 -39.95 28.48 37.44
C VAL A 14 -39.88 29.92 36.92
N SER A 15 -38.66 30.41 36.79
CA SER A 15 -38.34 31.42 35.78
C SER A 15 -39.02 31.01 34.48
N SER A 16 -39.94 31.84 33.99
CA SER A 16 -40.65 31.67 32.70
C SER A 16 -39.74 31.93 31.50
N GLU A 17 -38.45 31.58 31.63
CA GLU A 17 -37.47 31.60 30.57
C GLU A 17 -37.06 30.15 30.33
N PRO A 18 -37.36 29.58 29.15
CA PRO A 18 -36.90 28.24 28.80
C PRO A 18 -35.37 28.26 28.68
N ASP A 19 -34.69 27.40 29.44
CA ASP A 19 -33.26 27.17 29.29
C ASP A 19 -33.01 26.31 28.06
N PHE A 20 -32.42 26.90 27.02
CA PHE A 20 -32.07 26.21 25.77
C PHE A 20 -30.66 25.63 25.84
N GLU A 21 -30.46 24.40 25.35
CA GLU A 21 -29.13 23.78 25.33
C GLU A 21 -28.21 24.49 24.31
N THR A 22 -26.98 24.80 24.71
CA THR A 22 -25.97 25.47 23.87
C THR A 22 -25.06 24.44 23.18
N ALA A 23 -25.09 24.43 21.84
CA ALA A 23 -24.17 23.69 20.98
C ALA A 23 -22.90 24.50 20.67
N LEU A 24 -21.92 23.88 20.00
CA LEU A 24 -20.60 24.44 19.70
C LEU A 24 -20.63 25.80 18.94
N ARG A 25 -21.79 26.19 18.40
CA ARG A 25 -22.12 27.52 17.86
C ARG A 25 -23.54 27.95 18.27
N GLY A 26 -23.77 28.27 19.53
CA GLY A 26 -25.05 28.84 20.00
C GLY A 26 -26.14 27.81 20.30
N TYR A 27 -27.40 28.22 20.39
CA TYR A 27 -28.51 27.35 20.82
C TYR A 27 -28.87 26.26 19.82
N ASN A 28 -29.41 25.14 20.32
CA ASN A 28 -29.91 24.05 19.48
C ASN A 28 -31.14 24.49 18.67
N ARG A 29 -30.95 24.69 17.37
CA ARG A 29 -31.98 25.19 16.44
C ARG A 29 -33.27 24.37 16.44
N GLY A 30 -33.19 23.04 16.58
CA GLY A 30 -34.38 22.18 16.60
C GLY A 30 -35.21 22.30 17.89
N GLN A 31 -34.57 22.66 19.01
CA GLN A 31 -35.27 22.92 20.27
C GLN A 31 -35.97 24.28 20.25
N VAL A 32 -35.32 25.29 19.66
CA VAL A 32 -35.86 26.64 19.50
C VAL A 32 -37.04 26.66 18.52
N ASP A 33 -36.94 25.97 17.37
CA ASP A 33 -38.02 25.93 16.37
C ASP A 33 -39.28 25.25 16.94
N LYS A 34 -39.13 24.15 17.70
CA LYS A 34 -40.27 23.49 18.36
C LYS A 34 -40.96 24.39 19.39
N TYR A 35 -40.17 25.08 20.22
CA TYR A 35 -40.70 26.02 21.20
C TYR A 35 -41.41 27.21 20.53
N TRP A 36 -40.86 27.71 19.41
CA TRP A 36 -41.47 28.77 18.63
C TRP A 36 -42.82 28.35 18.06
N THR A 37 -42.89 27.20 17.39
CA THR A 37 -44.16 26.68 16.85
C THR A 37 -45.18 26.41 17.95
N GLN A 38 -44.74 25.90 19.11
CA GLN A 38 -45.62 25.70 20.25
C GLN A 38 -46.16 27.03 20.80
N SER A 39 -45.32 28.06 20.91
CA SER A 39 -45.71 29.39 21.37
C SER A 39 -46.64 30.08 20.39
N GLU A 40 -46.41 29.96 19.07
CA GLU A 40 -47.32 30.48 18.05
C GLU A 40 -48.71 29.84 18.14
N ASN A 41 -48.77 28.52 18.31
CA ASN A 41 -50.03 27.79 18.47
C ASN A 41 -50.79 28.23 19.73
N GLU A 42 -50.08 28.45 20.84
CA GLU A 42 -50.67 28.94 22.09
C GLU A 42 -51.22 30.37 21.95
N ILE A 43 -50.48 31.25 21.26
CA ILE A 43 -50.97 32.61 20.94
C ILE A 43 -52.22 32.57 20.05
N HIS A 44 -52.27 31.65 19.08
CA HIS A 44 -53.44 31.48 18.24
C HIS A 44 -54.66 30.97 19.03
N ALA A 45 -54.47 30.01 19.93
CA ALA A 45 -55.52 29.51 20.80
C ALA A 45 -56.07 30.62 21.73
N LEU A 46 -55.18 31.41 22.35
CA LEU A 46 -55.57 32.51 23.22
C LEU A 46 -56.32 33.63 22.48
N LYS A 47 -56.01 33.86 21.20
CA LYS A 47 -56.76 34.81 20.37
C LYS A 47 -58.18 34.33 20.09
N LEU A 48 -58.34 33.06 19.73
CA LEU A 48 -59.66 32.45 19.52
C LEU A 48 -60.51 32.50 20.78
N GLU A 49 -59.92 32.19 21.94
CA GLU A 49 -60.60 32.29 23.23
C GLU A 49 -61.01 33.74 23.54
N ASN A 50 -60.16 34.72 23.23
CA ASN A 50 -60.50 36.13 23.40
C ASN A 50 -61.69 36.54 22.52
N GLU A 51 -61.70 36.12 21.25
CA GLU A 51 -62.81 36.37 20.32
C GLU A 51 -64.11 35.75 20.79
N GLU A 52 -64.07 34.52 21.33
CA GLU A 52 -65.24 33.86 21.91
C GLU A 52 -65.78 34.61 23.13
N VAL A 53 -64.90 35.01 24.06
CA VAL A 53 -65.28 35.78 25.24
C VAL A 53 -65.89 37.14 24.85
N TRP A 54 -65.36 37.80 23.83
CA TRP A 54 -65.97 39.04 23.30
C TRP A 54 -67.35 38.80 22.68
N GLY A 55 -67.55 37.69 21.97
CA GLY A 55 -68.85 37.28 21.45
C GLY A 55 -69.88 37.06 22.57
N GLN A 56 -69.47 36.41 23.66
CA GLN A 56 -70.32 36.19 24.83
C GLN A 56 -70.72 37.51 25.52
N VAL A 57 -69.78 38.45 25.68
CA VAL A 57 -70.07 39.78 26.25
C VAL A 57 -71.08 40.55 25.41
N GLN A 58 -70.97 40.47 24.08
CA GLN A 58 -71.90 41.14 23.16
C GLN A 58 -73.30 40.53 23.18
N ALA A 59 -73.41 39.20 23.27
CA ALA A 59 -74.69 38.50 23.41
C ALA A 59 -75.39 38.79 24.76
N LEU A 60 -74.62 38.88 25.84
CA LEU A 60 -75.17 39.25 27.14
C LEU A 60 -75.68 40.70 27.14
N ALA A 61 -75.00 41.60 26.43
CA ALA A 61 -75.43 42.98 26.27
C ALA A 61 -76.76 43.11 25.50
N SER A 62 -77.01 42.29 24.46
CA SER A 62 -78.29 42.30 23.73
C SER A 62 -79.45 41.76 24.57
N GLN A 63 -79.23 40.69 25.34
CA GLN A 63 -80.25 40.13 26.25
C GLN A 63 -80.70 41.15 27.32
N VAL A 64 -79.77 41.96 27.83
CA VAL A 64 -80.11 43.03 28.78
C VAL A 64 -80.96 44.12 28.12
N GLN A 65 -80.74 44.43 26.84
CA GLN A 65 -81.56 45.38 26.09
C GLN A 65 -82.98 44.84 25.83
N ASP A 66 -83.12 43.56 25.48
CA ASP A 66 -84.42 42.93 25.23
C ASP A 66 -85.27 42.86 26.51
N LEU A 67 -84.67 42.46 27.64
CA LEU A 67 -85.36 42.44 28.94
C LEU A 67 -85.80 43.85 29.39
N GLN A 68 -85.03 44.88 29.05
CA GLN A 68 -85.41 46.28 29.30
C GLN A 68 -86.62 46.71 28.46
N MET A 69 -86.77 46.22 27.22
CA MET A 69 -87.94 46.46 26.38
C MET A 69 -89.19 45.72 26.89
N GLU A 70 -89.08 44.45 27.27
CA GLU A 70 -90.22 43.67 27.78
C GLU A 70 -90.80 44.27 29.07
N LEU A 71 -89.95 44.74 29.98
CA LEU A 71 -90.38 45.43 31.19
C LEU A 71 -91.09 46.76 30.89
N ALA A 72 -90.69 47.46 29.82
CA ALA A 72 -91.37 48.68 29.38
C ALA A 72 -92.76 48.37 28.78
N ASP A 73 -92.88 47.26 28.05
CA ASP A 73 -94.13 46.82 27.41
C ASP A 73 -95.16 46.28 28.41
N LEU A 74 -94.71 45.55 29.44
CA LEU A 74 -95.57 45.07 30.51
C LEU A 74 -96.08 46.22 31.39
N ARG A 75 -95.27 47.26 31.61
CA ARG A 75 -95.73 48.49 32.28
C ARG A 75 -96.77 49.26 31.47
N ARG A 76 -96.84 49.06 30.15
CA ARG A 76 -97.78 49.74 29.26
C ARG A 76 -99.16 49.06 29.19
N ARG A 77 -99.25 47.77 29.53
CA ARG A 77 -100.50 46.98 29.56
C ARG A 77 -101.08 46.95 30.98
N GLY A 78 -101.82 47.99 31.37
CA GLY A 78 -102.58 48.02 32.62
C GLY A 78 -103.73 46.98 32.66
N PRO A 79 -104.25 46.58 33.83
CA PRO A 79 -105.25 45.52 33.94
C PRO A 79 -106.67 45.98 33.57
N VAL A 80 -107.40 45.16 32.78
CA VAL A 80 -108.79 45.41 32.32
C VAL A 80 -109.78 44.55 33.14
N GLY A 81 -110.89 45.16 33.58
CA GLY A 81 -111.86 44.60 34.53
C GLY A 81 -113.08 43.86 33.95
N ASP A 82 -113.77 43.17 34.85
CA ASP A 82 -114.91 42.27 34.61
C ASP A 82 -116.26 42.97 34.36
N VAL A 83 -117.10 42.36 33.50
CA VAL A 83 -118.49 42.78 33.22
C VAL A 83 -119.47 41.70 33.72
N SER A 84 -120.52 42.10 34.46
CA SER A 84 -121.47 41.18 35.11
C SER A 84 -122.74 40.87 34.27
N PHE A 85 -123.14 39.59 34.22
CA PHE A 85 -124.36 39.08 33.58
C PHE A 85 -125.48 38.80 34.59
N ARG A 86 -126.45 39.70 34.76
CA ARG A 86 -127.48 39.60 35.83
C ARG A 86 -128.85 39.04 35.40
N HIS A 87 -129.02 38.52 34.17
CA HIS A 87 -130.32 38.02 33.67
C HIS A 87 -130.29 36.67 32.93
N LEU A 88 -129.31 35.82 33.23
CA LEU A 88 -129.10 34.53 32.56
C LEU A 88 -129.37 33.31 33.48
N GLY A 89 -130.02 33.48 34.64
CA GLY A 89 -130.11 32.47 35.74
C GLY A 89 -130.41 31.01 35.35
N ALA A 90 -131.66 30.63 35.04
CA ALA A 90 -132.01 29.20 34.94
C ALA A 90 -131.59 28.53 33.62
N ARG A 91 -131.70 29.22 32.48
CA ARG A 91 -131.31 28.65 31.17
C ARG A 91 -129.80 28.60 31.00
N VAL A 92 -129.06 29.52 31.62
CA VAL A 92 -127.59 29.42 31.58
C VAL A 92 -127.00 28.70 32.74
N GLU A 93 -127.68 28.45 33.85
CA GLU A 93 -127.24 27.36 34.73
C GLU A 93 -127.25 26.02 33.99
N GLN A 94 -128.25 25.73 33.16
CA GLN A 94 -128.27 24.49 32.36
C GLN A 94 -127.26 24.51 31.21
N ILE A 95 -127.13 25.63 30.47
CA ILE A 95 -126.11 25.76 29.40
C ILE A 95 -124.70 25.80 29.99
N LEU A 96 -124.48 26.44 31.15
CA LEU A 96 -123.20 26.44 31.85
C LEU A 96 -122.91 25.07 32.44
N GLY A 97 -123.89 24.34 32.98
CA GLY A 97 -123.70 22.98 33.47
C GLY A 97 -123.28 22.03 32.34
N LEU A 98 -123.99 22.05 31.21
CA LEU A 98 -123.59 21.26 30.02
C LEU A 98 -122.26 21.74 29.42
N ALA A 99 -121.99 23.04 29.41
CA ALA A 99 -120.70 23.57 28.97
C ALA A 99 -119.57 23.24 29.96
N GLU A 100 -119.85 23.12 31.25
CA GLU A 100 -118.89 22.75 32.30
C GLU A 100 -118.58 21.26 32.22
N ASP A 101 -119.58 20.40 32.02
CA ASP A 101 -119.40 18.96 31.74
C ASP A 101 -118.64 18.74 30.43
N GLN A 102 -118.97 19.49 29.36
CA GLN A 102 -118.26 19.42 28.09
C GLN A 102 -116.83 19.97 28.22
N ALA A 103 -116.63 21.05 28.97
CA ALA A 103 -115.30 21.59 29.24
C ALA A 103 -114.46 20.64 30.10
N GLU A 104 -115.07 19.96 31.07
CA GLU A 104 -114.40 18.93 31.88
C GLU A 104 -114.05 17.71 31.03
N SER A 105 -114.93 17.27 30.13
CA SER A 105 -114.62 16.20 29.18
C SER A 105 -113.49 16.58 28.21
N ILE A 106 -113.50 17.81 27.67
CA ILE A 106 -112.42 18.32 26.82
C ILE A 106 -111.11 18.41 27.62
N ARG A 107 -111.15 18.90 28.87
CA ARG A 107 -109.98 18.95 29.75
C ARG A 107 -109.44 17.56 30.06
N ALA A 108 -110.31 16.62 30.42
CA ALA A 108 -109.92 15.25 30.74
C ALA A 108 -109.29 14.55 29.52
N ASN A 109 -109.90 14.69 28.33
CA ASN A 109 -109.36 14.16 27.08
C ASN A 109 -108.02 14.83 26.73
N ALA A 110 -107.93 16.16 26.82
CA ALA A 110 -106.69 16.88 26.56
C ALA A 110 -105.57 16.49 27.54
N VAL A 111 -105.87 16.29 28.82
CA VAL A 111 -104.91 15.79 29.82
C VAL A 111 -104.47 14.37 29.47
N GLN A 112 -105.40 13.50 29.06
CA GLN A 112 -105.09 12.14 28.64
C GLN A 112 -104.21 12.13 27.38
N ASP A 113 -104.54 12.89 26.35
CA ASP A 113 -103.78 12.99 25.10
C ASP A 113 -102.39 13.59 25.35
N ILE A 114 -102.28 14.65 26.15
CA ILE A 114 -100.99 15.23 26.55
C ILE A 114 -100.17 14.21 27.34
N SER A 115 -100.79 13.44 28.23
CA SER A 115 -100.09 12.39 28.99
C SER A 115 -99.60 11.26 28.08
N GLY A 116 -100.40 10.88 27.08
CA GLY A 116 -100.04 9.88 26.06
C GLY A 116 -98.87 10.36 25.19
N LEU A 117 -98.96 11.58 24.66
CA LEU A 117 -97.88 12.19 23.87
C LEU A 117 -96.60 12.37 24.69
N ARG A 118 -96.70 12.72 25.98
CA ARG A 118 -95.54 12.81 26.88
C ARG A 118 -94.92 11.43 27.11
N ALA A 119 -95.72 10.40 27.37
CA ALA A 119 -95.21 9.04 27.56
C ALA A 119 -94.56 8.50 26.27
N GLU A 120 -95.13 8.79 25.10
CA GLU A 120 -94.54 8.41 23.81
C GLU A 120 -93.24 9.17 23.54
N ALA A 121 -93.20 10.49 23.78
CA ALA A 121 -92.00 11.29 23.66
C ALA A 121 -90.90 10.84 24.63
N GLU A 122 -91.24 10.52 25.88
CA GLU A 122 -90.31 9.95 26.86
C GLU A 122 -89.76 8.60 26.41
N ARG A 123 -90.61 7.73 25.83
CA ARG A 123 -90.17 6.45 25.27
C ARG A 123 -89.23 6.66 24.09
N LEU A 124 -89.58 7.52 23.13
CA LEU A 124 -88.74 7.85 21.98
C LEU A 124 -87.39 8.45 22.40
N LEU A 125 -87.39 9.35 23.39
CA LEU A 125 -86.15 9.91 23.95
C LEU A 125 -85.32 8.84 24.66
N SER A 126 -85.95 7.93 25.40
CA SER A 126 -85.26 6.80 26.03
C SER A 126 -84.64 5.87 24.99
N ASP A 127 -85.37 5.53 23.93
CA ASP A 127 -84.90 4.68 22.84
C ASP A 127 -83.78 5.36 22.03
N ALA A 128 -83.90 6.67 21.77
CA ALA A 128 -82.86 7.47 21.13
C ALA A 128 -81.58 7.54 21.98
N ARG A 129 -81.72 7.76 23.30
CA ARG A 129 -80.59 7.74 24.25
C ARG A 129 -79.94 6.37 24.33
N GLY A 130 -80.73 5.29 24.37
CA GLY A 130 -80.22 3.92 24.36
C GLY A 130 -79.43 3.60 23.09
N ARG A 131 -79.94 4.01 21.92
CA ARG A 131 -79.21 3.87 20.64
C ARG A 131 -77.93 4.70 20.60
N ALA A 132 -77.96 5.95 21.09
CA ALA A 132 -76.78 6.80 21.15
C ALA A 132 -75.71 6.22 22.11
N ALA A 133 -76.12 5.73 23.29
CA ALA A 133 -75.22 5.09 24.24
C ALA A 133 -74.56 3.83 23.63
N LYS A 134 -75.34 2.99 22.96
CA LYS A 134 -74.82 1.80 22.30
C LYS A 134 -73.88 2.14 21.14
N ALA A 135 -74.22 3.13 20.33
CA ALA A 135 -73.35 3.61 19.26
C ALA A 135 -72.01 4.14 19.82
N ASN A 136 -72.05 4.90 20.92
CA ASN A 136 -70.83 5.37 21.58
C ASN A 136 -69.97 4.22 22.12
N GLU A 137 -70.58 3.20 22.74
CA GLU A 137 -69.86 2.00 23.20
C GLU A 137 -69.22 1.25 22.03
N ASP A 138 -69.96 1.03 20.94
CA ASP A 138 -69.45 0.39 19.73
C ASP A 138 -68.29 1.20 19.11
N PHE A 139 -68.37 2.54 19.12
CA PHE A 139 -67.28 3.42 18.67
C PHE A 139 -66.07 3.37 19.59
N GLU A 140 -66.24 3.36 20.91
CA GLU A 140 -65.14 3.23 21.87
C GLU A 140 -64.42 1.88 21.71
N LEU A 141 -65.17 0.80 21.52
CA LEU A 141 -64.62 -0.52 21.23
C LEU A 141 -63.85 -0.54 19.90
N ALA A 142 -64.40 0.04 18.83
CA ALA A 142 -63.74 0.13 17.53
C ALA A 142 -62.47 0.98 17.58
N LEU A 143 -62.50 2.12 18.29
CA LEU A 143 -61.32 2.97 18.51
C LEU A 143 -60.26 2.25 19.34
N GLY A 144 -60.66 1.53 20.40
CA GLY A 144 -59.76 0.72 21.20
C GLY A 144 -59.10 -0.41 20.39
N ALA A 145 -59.87 -1.10 19.56
CA ALA A 145 -59.37 -2.13 18.67
C ALA A 145 -58.36 -1.58 17.64
N ARG A 146 -58.69 -0.44 17.01
CA ARG A 146 -57.81 0.22 16.04
C ARG A 146 -56.51 0.70 16.70
N ARG A 147 -56.58 1.31 17.88
CA ARG A 147 -55.38 1.71 18.64
C ARG A 147 -54.50 0.52 19.00
N ALA A 148 -55.10 -0.57 19.46
CA ALA A 148 -54.35 -1.79 19.79
C ALA A 148 -53.69 -2.43 18.55
N GLU A 149 -54.34 -2.36 17.38
CA GLU A 149 -53.77 -2.83 16.11
C GLU A 149 -52.64 -1.92 15.61
N GLU A 150 -52.80 -0.60 15.71
CA GLU A 150 -51.75 0.37 15.39
C GLU A 150 -50.54 0.22 16.33
N GLU A 151 -50.76 0.07 17.64
CA GLU A 151 -49.70 -0.23 18.61
C GLU A 151 -48.98 -1.54 18.28
N ARG A 152 -49.71 -2.61 17.95
CA ARG A 152 -49.11 -3.88 17.51
C ARG A 152 -48.26 -3.68 16.26
N SER A 153 -48.79 -3.03 15.22
CA SER A 153 -48.07 -2.75 13.98
C SER A 153 -46.78 -1.94 14.22
N VAL A 154 -46.83 -0.92 15.08
CA VAL A 154 -45.65 -0.13 15.46
C VAL A 154 -44.64 -1.00 16.23
N THR A 155 -45.08 -1.83 17.18
CA THR A 155 -44.19 -2.73 17.92
C THR A 155 -43.55 -3.78 17.03
N GLU A 156 -44.30 -4.35 16.08
CA GLU A 156 -43.81 -5.32 15.11
C GLU A 156 -42.81 -4.67 14.15
N ARG A 157 -43.10 -3.47 13.63
CA ARG A 157 -42.19 -2.71 12.77
C ARG A 157 -40.90 -2.37 13.51
N ARG A 158 -41.01 -1.95 14.78
CA ARG A 158 -39.85 -1.66 15.63
C ARG A 158 -39.03 -2.91 15.90
N ALA A 159 -39.66 -4.03 16.26
CA ALA A 159 -38.96 -5.29 16.47
C ALA A 159 -38.27 -5.80 15.19
N ALA A 160 -38.90 -5.63 14.02
CA ALA A 160 -38.31 -5.97 12.74
C ALA A 160 -37.06 -5.10 12.43
N LEU A 161 -37.13 -3.78 12.65
CA LEU A 161 -36.00 -2.87 12.48
C LEU A 161 -34.87 -3.15 13.47
N GLU A 162 -35.19 -3.44 14.73
CA GLU A 162 -34.20 -3.83 15.74
C GLU A 162 -33.52 -5.16 15.38
N ALA A 163 -34.27 -6.15 14.86
CA ALA A 163 -33.71 -7.41 14.37
C ALA A 163 -32.81 -7.22 13.14
N GLU A 164 -33.20 -6.35 12.19
CA GLU A 164 -32.40 -6.03 11.02
C GLU A 164 -31.10 -5.30 11.41
N THR A 165 -31.20 -4.31 12.31
CA THR A 165 -30.04 -3.58 12.84
C THR A 165 -29.07 -4.54 13.51
N ARG A 166 -29.57 -5.44 14.35
CA ARG A 166 -28.75 -6.48 14.98
C ARG A 166 -28.11 -7.41 13.96
N ALA A 167 -28.82 -7.81 12.91
CA ALA A 167 -28.24 -8.64 11.85
C ALA A 167 -27.13 -7.90 11.07
N ILE A 168 -27.29 -6.59 10.84
CA ILE A 168 -26.24 -5.75 10.24
C ILE A 168 -25.03 -5.65 11.17
N GLU A 169 -25.24 -5.42 12.47
CA GLU A 169 -24.17 -5.36 13.47
C GLU A 169 -23.41 -6.69 13.58
N GLU A 170 -24.12 -7.82 13.59
CA GLU A 170 -23.52 -9.17 13.61
C GLU A 170 -22.71 -9.45 12.34
N ARG A 171 -23.21 -9.08 11.15
CA ARG A 171 -22.45 -9.18 9.89
C ARG A 171 -21.22 -8.27 9.89
N ALA A 172 -21.34 -7.05 10.40
CA ALA A 172 -20.22 -6.11 10.51
C ALA A 172 -19.17 -6.62 11.51
N ALA A 173 -19.59 -7.20 12.64
CA ALA A 173 -18.70 -7.81 13.61
C ALA A 173 -18.00 -9.05 13.05
N ALA A 174 -18.71 -9.91 12.32
CA ALA A 174 -18.13 -11.07 11.64
C ALA A 174 -17.12 -10.64 10.57
N GLY A 175 -17.44 -9.62 9.78
CA GLY A 175 -16.54 -9.03 8.79
C GLY A 175 -15.28 -8.44 9.42
N ARG A 176 -15.41 -7.71 10.53
CA ARG A 176 -14.24 -7.20 11.30
C ARG A 176 -13.39 -8.34 11.85
N ALA A 177 -14.00 -9.37 12.45
CA ALA A 177 -13.26 -10.53 12.96
C ALA A 177 -12.56 -11.32 11.85
N GLU A 178 -13.15 -11.40 10.65
CA GLU A 178 -12.51 -11.97 9.47
C GLU A 178 -11.33 -11.15 8.98
N ALA A 179 -11.49 -9.83 8.87
CA ALA A 179 -10.39 -8.93 8.52
C ALA A 179 -9.24 -9.02 9.53
N GLU A 180 -9.54 -9.03 10.83
CA GLU A 180 -8.55 -9.24 11.89
C GLU A 180 -7.84 -10.59 11.76
N ARG A 181 -8.56 -11.67 11.44
CA ARG A 181 -7.94 -12.99 11.19
C ARG A 181 -7.01 -12.96 9.99
N ILE A 182 -7.40 -12.33 8.89
CA ILE A 182 -6.57 -12.21 7.68
C ILE A 182 -5.31 -11.39 7.97
N VAL A 183 -5.46 -10.25 8.64
CA VAL A 183 -4.33 -9.39 9.03
C VAL A 183 -3.39 -10.12 9.97
N ALA A 184 -3.92 -10.80 11.00
CA ALA A 184 -3.12 -11.59 11.93
C ALA A 184 -2.39 -12.75 11.22
N HIS A 185 -3.05 -13.42 10.28
CA HIS A 185 -2.43 -14.47 9.47
C HIS A 185 -1.30 -13.93 8.59
N ALA A 186 -1.54 -12.84 7.86
CA ALA A 186 -0.54 -12.18 7.04
C ALA A 186 0.67 -11.70 7.88
N HIS A 187 0.43 -11.15 9.07
CA HIS A 187 1.51 -10.77 10.00
C HIS A 187 2.30 -11.98 10.49
N ALA A 188 1.63 -13.07 10.87
CA ALA A 188 2.29 -14.29 11.31
C ALA A 188 3.12 -14.93 10.18
N GLU A 189 2.62 -14.89 8.94
CA GLU A 189 3.34 -15.39 7.77
C GLU A 189 4.53 -14.50 7.40
N ALA A 190 4.36 -13.18 7.41
CA ALA A 190 5.46 -12.23 7.23
C ALA A 190 6.55 -12.44 8.29
N GLN A 191 6.18 -12.58 9.58
CA GLN A 191 7.13 -12.90 10.64
C GLN A 191 7.84 -14.24 10.41
N ARG A 192 7.12 -15.27 9.95
CA ARG A 192 7.72 -16.57 9.62
C ARG A 192 8.72 -16.46 8.46
N ILE A 193 8.38 -15.72 7.42
CA ILE A 193 9.28 -15.48 6.27
C ILE A 193 10.50 -14.69 6.73
N THR A 194 10.32 -13.59 7.45
CA THR A 194 11.45 -12.79 7.98
C THR A 194 12.34 -13.62 8.90
N ALA A 195 11.77 -14.41 9.81
CA ALA A 195 12.52 -15.31 10.69
C ALA A 195 13.25 -16.40 9.88
N GLY A 196 12.61 -16.96 8.85
CA GLY A 196 13.23 -17.94 7.94
C GLY A 196 14.41 -17.35 7.17
N VAL A 197 14.24 -16.16 6.58
CA VAL A 197 15.29 -15.46 5.84
C VAL A 197 16.44 -15.05 6.75
N THR A 198 16.17 -14.50 7.94
CA THR A 198 17.23 -14.17 8.90
C THR A 198 17.98 -15.40 9.38
N ALA A 199 17.30 -16.52 9.65
CA ALA A 199 17.98 -17.77 9.99
C ALA A 199 18.85 -18.30 8.84
N GLN A 200 18.36 -18.23 7.59
CA GLN A 200 19.14 -18.61 6.41
C GLN A 200 20.34 -17.70 6.18
N LEU A 201 20.21 -16.39 6.39
CA LEU A 201 21.31 -15.43 6.29
C LEU A 201 22.37 -15.67 7.36
N GLU A 202 21.97 -15.89 8.61
CA GLU A 202 22.90 -16.23 9.69
C GLU A 202 23.61 -17.57 9.42
N GLN A 203 22.88 -18.58 8.93
CA GLN A 203 23.49 -19.85 8.55
C GLN A 203 24.50 -19.68 7.40
N ALA A 204 24.15 -18.96 6.34
CA ALA A 204 25.04 -18.67 5.22
C ALA A 204 26.26 -17.87 5.67
N ARG A 205 26.08 -16.91 6.58
CA ARG A 205 27.17 -16.14 7.18
C ARG A 205 28.11 -17.03 7.97
N LEU A 206 27.60 -17.91 8.84
CA LEU A 206 28.42 -18.84 9.61
C LEU A 206 29.19 -19.81 8.69
N GLN A 207 28.56 -20.29 7.63
CA GLN A 207 29.22 -21.13 6.62
C GLN A 207 30.35 -20.36 5.91
N ALA A 208 30.10 -19.13 5.46
CA ALA A 208 31.12 -18.28 4.84
C ALA A 208 32.28 -17.95 5.81
N GLU A 209 31.98 -17.70 7.08
CA GLU A 209 33.00 -17.46 8.11
C GLU A 209 33.87 -18.72 8.34
N GLN A 210 33.28 -19.92 8.34
CA GLN A 210 34.01 -21.18 8.43
C GLN A 210 34.89 -21.43 7.20
N GLU A 211 34.38 -21.16 6.00
CA GLU A 211 35.14 -21.30 4.75
C GLU A 211 36.32 -20.31 4.71
N LEU A 212 36.11 -19.06 5.11
CA LEU A 212 37.18 -18.06 5.23
C LEU A 212 38.24 -18.47 6.26
N GLN A 213 37.82 -19.03 7.40
CA GLN A 213 38.76 -19.57 8.39
C GLN A 213 39.56 -20.75 7.83
N ALA A 214 38.92 -21.65 7.09
CA ALA A 214 39.58 -22.78 6.45
C ALA A 214 40.58 -22.33 5.38
N LEU A 215 40.20 -21.36 4.52
CA LEU A 215 41.12 -20.77 3.54
C LEU A 215 42.31 -20.07 4.21
N ARG A 216 42.07 -19.30 5.29
CA ARG A 216 43.14 -18.65 6.05
C ARG A 216 44.10 -19.66 6.66
N ALA A 217 43.57 -20.70 7.30
CA ALA A 217 44.39 -21.78 7.85
C ALA A 217 45.20 -22.49 6.75
N GLY A 218 44.59 -22.75 5.58
CA GLY A 218 45.27 -23.31 4.42
C GLY A 218 46.37 -22.41 3.86
N ALA A 219 46.13 -21.11 3.76
CA ALA A 219 47.11 -20.12 3.31
C ALA A 219 48.28 -19.97 4.30
N GLU A 220 48.00 -19.97 5.61
CA GLU A 220 49.02 -19.97 6.66
C GLU A 220 49.87 -21.25 6.60
N GLN A 221 49.24 -22.41 6.46
CA GLN A 221 49.95 -23.68 6.28
C GLN A 221 50.83 -23.66 5.03
N HIS A 222 50.31 -23.19 3.90
CA HIS A 222 51.10 -23.10 2.66
C HIS A 222 52.28 -22.12 2.81
N SER A 223 52.06 -20.95 3.42
CA SER A 223 53.12 -19.98 3.71
C SER A 223 54.21 -20.55 4.62
N THR A 224 53.82 -21.25 5.70
CA THR A 224 54.79 -21.93 6.57
C THR A 224 55.54 -23.05 5.84
N GLN A 225 54.89 -23.79 4.95
CA GLN A 225 55.52 -24.83 4.14
C GLN A 225 56.52 -24.25 3.14
N VAL A 226 56.14 -23.21 2.40
CA VAL A 226 57.04 -22.50 1.47
C VAL A 226 58.23 -21.91 2.21
N ARG A 227 58.01 -21.33 3.39
CA ARG A 227 59.10 -20.81 4.23
C ARG A 227 60.02 -21.91 4.73
N ALA A 228 59.48 -23.04 5.18
CA ALA A 228 60.28 -24.18 5.58
C ALA A 228 61.10 -24.76 4.41
N GLN A 229 60.52 -24.82 3.20
CA GLN A 229 61.24 -25.22 1.99
C GLN A 229 62.35 -24.21 1.64
N ALA A 230 62.07 -22.92 1.70
CA ALA A 230 63.07 -21.87 1.48
C ALA A 230 64.23 -21.97 2.49
N ASP A 231 63.92 -22.18 3.78
CA ASP A 231 64.92 -22.36 4.84
C ASP A 231 65.76 -23.64 4.62
N GLN A 232 65.14 -24.73 4.17
CA GLN A 232 65.84 -25.96 3.79
C GLN A 232 66.78 -25.75 2.60
N HIS A 233 66.31 -25.07 1.55
CA HIS A 233 67.13 -24.75 0.38
C HIS A 233 68.29 -23.82 0.75
N ALA A 234 68.06 -22.82 1.61
CA ALA A 234 69.10 -21.92 2.11
C ALA A 234 70.14 -22.69 2.95
N ALA A 235 69.71 -23.58 3.85
CA ALA A 235 70.59 -24.41 4.64
C ALA A 235 71.42 -25.37 3.77
N ALA A 236 70.80 -26.01 2.78
CA ALA A 236 71.48 -26.89 1.83
C ALA A 236 72.52 -26.12 1.00
N ALA A 237 72.17 -24.92 0.52
CA ALA A 237 73.10 -24.04 -0.20
C ALA A 237 74.28 -23.62 0.67
N GLN A 238 74.05 -23.29 1.95
CA GLN A 238 75.11 -22.92 2.88
C GLN A 238 76.03 -24.12 3.22
N GLN A 239 75.47 -25.31 3.41
CA GLN A 239 76.25 -26.54 3.59
C GLN A 239 77.11 -26.84 2.36
N HIS A 240 76.54 -26.73 1.15
CA HIS A 240 77.27 -26.93 -0.09
C HIS A 240 78.39 -25.90 -0.29
N ALA A 241 78.13 -24.62 -0.01
CA ALA A 241 79.15 -23.56 -0.05
C ALA A 241 80.29 -23.81 0.96
N THR A 242 79.95 -24.26 2.17
CA THR A 242 80.95 -24.60 3.21
C THR A 242 81.77 -25.83 2.82
N ALA A 243 81.13 -26.85 2.26
CA ALA A 243 81.80 -28.05 1.75
C ALA A 243 82.76 -27.71 0.61
N LEU A 244 82.33 -26.92 -0.38
CA LEU A 244 83.19 -26.45 -1.47
C LEU A 244 84.38 -25.62 -0.94
N THR A 245 84.14 -24.73 0.02
CA THR A 245 85.21 -23.93 0.63
C THR A 245 86.22 -24.82 1.35
N THR A 246 85.74 -25.82 2.09
CA THR A 246 86.60 -26.77 2.81
C THR A 246 87.41 -27.63 1.84
N GLN A 247 86.77 -28.12 0.77
CA GLN A 247 87.45 -28.88 -0.29
C GLN A 247 88.51 -28.03 -0.97
N ALA A 248 88.20 -26.79 -1.35
CA ALA A 248 89.16 -25.88 -1.96
C ALA A 248 90.36 -25.59 -1.02
N GLN A 249 90.12 -25.46 0.28
CA GLN A 249 91.18 -25.31 1.28
C GLN A 249 92.05 -26.55 1.40
N GLN A 250 91.45 -27.75 1.38
CA GLN A 250 92.20 -29.01 1.40
C GLN A 250 93.04 -29.21 0.15
N GLU A 251 92.49 -28.92 -1.03
CA GLU A 251 93.22 -28.97 -2.31
C GLU A 251 94.37 -27.96 -2.34
N ALA A 252 94.15 -26.73 -1.87
CA ALA A 252 95.19 -25.72 -1.75
C ALA A 252 96.30 -26.14 -0.76
N ALA A 253 95.93 -26.71 0.39
CA ALA A 253 96.89 -27.21 1.38
C ALA A 253 97.70 -28.41 0.85
N ALA A 254 97.06 -29.33 0.11
CA ALA A 254 97.73 -30.46 -0.52
C ALA A 254 98.73 -29.98 -1.60
N LEU A 255 98.34 -29.02 -2.44
CA LEU A 255 99.23 -28.41 -3.43
C LEU A 255 100.42 -27.69 -2.77
N LEU A 256 100.20 -26.97 -1.67
CA LEU A 256 101.28 -26.34 -0.91
C LEU A 256 102.23 -27.36 -0.29
N ALA A 257 101.71 -28.44 0.30
CA ALA A 257 102.53 -29.52 0.85
C ALA A 257 103.36 -30.21 -0.24
N GLN A 258 102.76 -30.49 -1.39
CA GLN A 258 103.46 -31.06 -2.55
C GLN A 258 104.57 -30.13 -3.06
N ALA A 259 104.29 -28.82 -3.14
CA ALA A 259 105.29 -27.83 -3.54
C ALA A 259 106.45 -27.74 -2.54
N GLN A 260 106.17 -27.83 -1.23
CA GLN A 260 107.19 -27.85 -0.18
C GLN A 260 108.05 -29.12 -0.23
N GLU A 261 107.45 -30.29 -0.47
CA GLU A 261 108.17 -31.56 -0.62
C GLU A 261 109.09 -31.53 -1.85
N GLN A 262 108.61 -31.01 -2.98
CA GLN A 262 109.41 -30.82 -4.19
C GLN A 262 110.57 -29.84 -3.96
N ALA A 263 110.31 -28.72 -3.29
CA ALA A 263 111.35 -27.75 -2.93
C ALA A 263 112.40 -28.36 -1.97
N ALA A 264 111.99 -29.15 -0.97
CA ALA A 264 112.89 -29.83 -0.05
C ALA A 264 113.74 -30.91 -0.77
N THR A 265 113.12 -31.65 -1.70
CA THR A 265 113.83 -32.64 -2.53
C THR A 265 114.87 -31.99 -3.42
N LEU A 266 114.53 -30.91 -4.12
CA LEU A 266 115.47 -30.15 -4.94
C LEU A 266 116.60 -29.54 -4.10
N THR A 267 116.28 -29.00 -2.93
CA THR A 267 117.28 -28.47 -2.00
C THR A 267 118.23 -29.57 -1.50
N GLY A 268 117.70 -30.74 -1.14
CA GLY A 268 118.50 -31.89 -0.73
C GLY A 268 119.39 -32.44 -1.85
N GLN A 269 118.88 -32.47 -3.08
CA GLN A 269 119.67 -32.84 -4.27
C GLN A 269 120.79 -31.83 -4.55
N ALA A 270 120.51 -30.53 -4.44
CA ALA A 270 121.51 -29.48 -4.59
C ALA A 270 122.61 -29.57 -3.52
N GLN A 271 122.26 -29.81 -2.26
CA GLN A 271 123.23 -29.98 -1.18
C GLN A 271 124.09 -31.23 -1.38
N ALA A 272 123.49 -32.37 -1.73
CA ALA A 272 124.23 -33.60 -2.01
C ALA A 272 125.21 -33.43 -3.19
N GLN A 273 124.83 -32.66 -4.22
CA GLN A 273 125.73 -32.30 -5.32
C GLN A 273 126.87 -31.39 -4.85
N ALA A 274 126.59 -30.40 -4.01
CA ALA A 274 127.62 -29.52 -3.44
C ALA A 274 128.62 -30.30 -2.56
N ASP A 275 128.14 -31.22 -1.72
CA ASP A 275 128.97 -32.06 -0.87
C ASP A 275 129.84 -33.01 -1.71
N ALA A 276 129.28 -33.60 -2.78
CA ALA A 276 130.02 -34.46 -3.71
C ALA A 276 131.15 -33.71 -4.44
N VAL A 277 130.90 -32.50 -4.92
CA VAL A 277 131.92 -31.65 -5.55
C VAL A 277 133.02 -31.29 -4.55
N THR A 278 132.64 -30.98 -3.30
CA THR A 278 133.60 -30.68 -2.22
C THR A 278 134.47 -31.88 -1.89
N ALA A 279 133.89 -33.07 -1.75
CA ALA A 279 134.63 -34.31 -1.51
C ALA A 279 135.58 -34.65 -2.68
N GLN A 280 135.13 -34.45 -3.91
CA GLN A 280 135.96 -34.64 -5.10
C GLN A 280 137.16 -33.68 -5.13
N ALA A 281 136.95 -32.40 -4.79
CA ALA A 281 138.01 -31.41 -4.71
C ALA A 281 139.04 -31.76 -3.61
N GLN A 282 138.59 -32.24 -2.44
CA GLN A 282 139.47 -32.69 -1.36
C GLN A 282 140.30 -33.93 -1.76
N ALA A 283 139.68 -34.90 -2.44
CA ALA A 283 140.39 -36.07 -2.94
C ALA A 283 141.46 -35.71 -3.98
N GLN A 284 141.16 -34.77 -4.87
CA GLN A 284 142.14 -34.25 -5.84
C GLN A 284 143.30 -33.50 -5.17
N ALA A 285 143.02 -32.65 -4.17
CA ALA A 285 144.06 -31.96 -3.41
C ALA A 285 144.98 -32.94 -2.66
N ALA A 286 144.42 -34.01 -2.07
CA ALA A 286 145.20 -35.06 -1.42
C ALA A 286 146.09 -35.83 -2.40
N ALA A 287 145.58 -36.14 -3.60
CA ALA A 287 146.35 -36.82 -4.65
C ALA A 287 147.54 -35.98 -5.14
N VAL A 288 147.33 -34.68 -5.39
CA VAL A 288 148.42 -33.76 -5.81
C VAL A 288 149.48 -33.63 -4.71
N THR A 289 149.06 -33.56 -3.44
CA THR A 289 149.98 -33.49 -2.31
C THR A 289 150.82 -34.78 -2.17
N ALA A 290 150.21 -35.94 -2.37
CA ALA A 290 150.92 -37.23 -2.36
C ALA A 290 151.94 -37.33 -3.51
N GLN A 291 151.57 -36.87 -4.70
CA GLN A 291 152.47 -36.86 -5.87
C GLN A 291 153.67 -35.93 -5.66
N ALA A 292 153.45 -34.72 -5.13
CA ALA A 292 154.54 -33.78 -4.82
C ALA A 292 155.53 -34.34 -3.78
N ARG A 293 155.03 -35.11 -2.80
CA ARG A 293 155.88 -35.77 -1.80
C ARG A 293 156.74 -36.87 -2.42
N GLN A 294 156.17 -37.67 -3.31
CA GLN A 294 156.89 -38.72 -4.03
C GLN A 294 158.01 -38.15 -4.92
N GLU A 295 157.78 -37.00 -5.57
CA GLU A 295 158.78 -36.31 -6.38
C GLU A 295 159.92 -35.72 -5.53
N ALA A 296 159.60 -35.13 -4.37
CA ALA A 296 160.60 -34.62 -3.43
C ALA A 296 161.50 -35.74 -2.85
N GLU A 297 160.91 -36.90 -2.56
CA GLU A 297 161.64 -38.09 -2.10
C GLU A 297 162.59 -38.63 -3.20
N SER A 298 162.17 -38.60 -4.47
CA SER A 298 163.01 -38.98 -5.64
C SER A 298 164.21 -38.05 -5.84
N VAL A 299 164.02 -36.72 -5.78
CA VAL A 299 165.09 -35.74 -5.95
C VAL A 299 166.13 -35.85 -4.83
N THR A 300 165.68 -36.12 -3.61
CA THR A 300 166.57 -36.34 -2.45
C THR A 300 167.44 -37.59 -2.63
N ALA A 301 166.88 -38.69 -3.15
CA ALA A 301 167.62 -39.91 -3.43
C ALA A 301 168.69 -39.72 -4.53
N GLN A 302 168.39 -38.96 -5.58
CA GLN A 302 169.34 -38.65 -6.66
C GLN A 302 170.52 -37.80 -6.16
N ALA A 303 170.27 -36.83 -5.26
CA ALA A 303 171.33 -36.01 -4.66
C ALA A 303 172.29 -36.82 -3.78
N GLN A 304 171.78 -37.82 -3.05
CA GLN A 304 172.60 -38.71 -2.21
C GLN A 304 173.49 -39.65 -3.04
N GLN A 305 173.02 -40.11 -4.20
CA GLN A 305 173.83 -40.91 -5.13
C GLN A 305 175.01 -40.12 -5.74
N ALA A 306 174.80 -38.85 -6.08
CA ALA A 306 175.84 -37.99 -6.63
C ALA A 306 176.96 -37.68 -5.61
N ALA A 307 176.61 -37.52 -4.33
CA ALA A 307 177.58 -37.29 -3.25
C ALA A 307 178.49 -38.50 -2.99
N ALA A 308 177.98 -39.74 -3.08
CA ALA A 308 178.74 -40.96 -2.86
C ALA A 308 179.78 -41.24 -3.97
N ALA A 309 179.51 -40.82 -5.22
CA ALA A 309 180.42 -41.00 -6.35
C ALA A 309 181.68 -40.10 -6.26
N VAL A 310 181.59 -38.95 -5.59
CA VAL A 310 182.71 -38.01 -5.42
C VAL A 310 183.67 -38.46 -4.32
N ALA A 311 183.18 -39.11 -3.26
CA ALA A 311 184.00 -39.60 -2.16
C ALA A 311 184.94 -40.76 -2.57
N THR A 312 184.46 -41.67 -3.44
CA THR A 312 185.21 -42.88 -3.81
C THR A 312 186.42 -42.60 -4.72
N LYS A 313 186.40 -41.50 -5.51
CA LYS A 313 187.52 -41.11 -6.39
C LYS A 313 188.68 -40.41 -5.67
N ALA A 314 188.46 -39.91 -4.45
CA ALA A 314 189.48 -39.17 -3.70
C ALA A 314 190.43 -40.08 -2.90
N GLU A 315 190.03 -41.32 -2.60
CA GLU A 315 190.82 -42.26 -1.77
C GLU A 315 191.82 -43.11 -2.58
N GLU A 316 191.61 -43.32 -3.89
CA GLU A 316 192.55 -44.07 -4.75
C GLU A 316 193.83 -43.29 -5.10
N ALA A 317 193.82 -41.96 -5.04
CA ALA A 317 194.95 -41.12 -5.44
C ALA A 317 196.05 -40.97 -4.35
N ALA A 318 195.77 -41.34 -3.10
CA ALA A 318 196.67 -41.14 -1.96
C ALA A 318 197.72 -42.26 -1.76
N ALA A 319 197.54 -43.44 -2.39
CA ALA A 319 198.38 -44.62 -2.13
C ALA A 319 199.66 -44.72 -2.98
N THR A 320 199.80 -43.96 -4.08
CA THR A 320 200.89 -44.16 -5.07
C THR A 320 202.10 -43.26 -4.85
N VAL A 321 202.08 -42.37 -3.85
CA VAL A 321 203.16 -41.40 -3.57
C VAL A 321 204.27 -41.95 -2.65
N ALA A 322 204.13 -43.15 -2.09
CA ALA A 322 205.05 -43.63 -1.03
C ALA A 322 206.20 -44.56 -1.48
N ALA A 323 206.33 -44.96 -2.75
CA ALA A 323 207.23 -46.07 -3.12
C ALA A 323 208.37 -45.80 -4.12
N GLN A 324 208.54 -44.60 -4.68
CA GLN A 324 209.60 -44.37 -5.70
C GLN A 324 210.38 -43.08 -5.50
N ALA A 325 211.05 -43.02 -4.35
CA ALA A 325 212.24 -42.21 -4.16
C ALA A 325 213.34 -42.57 -5.18
N GLU A 326 214.29 -41.63 -5.35
CA GLU A 326 215.66 -41.90 -5.83
C GLU A 326 215.96 -42.06 -7.34
N GLN A 327 215.27 -41.34 -8.22
CA GLN A 327 215.88 -41.06 -9.53
C GLN A 327 215.80 -39.58 -9.92
N HIS A 328 216.90 -38.89 -9.64
CA HIS A 328 217.61 -38.04 -10.60
C HIS A 328 216.74 -37.08 -11.43
N ALA A 329 216.61 -35.82 -11.00
CA ALA A 329 217.66 -34.80 -11.15
C ALA A 329 218.14 -34.64 -12.61
N ALA A 330 217.95 -33.40 -13.09
CA ALA A 330 218.53 -32.86 -14.32
C ALA A 330 218.06 -33.52 -15.62
N THR A 331 217.02 -32.96 -16.22
CA THR A 331 217.07 -32.38 -17.58
C THR A 331 215.77 -31.59 -17.69
N VAL A 332 215.83 -30.31 -17.39
CA VAL A 332 216.11 -29.29 -18.39
C VAL A 332 215.02 -29.34 -19.47
N THR A 333 214.02 -28.48 -19.37
CA THR A 333 214.08 -27.03 -19.66
C THR A 333 213.30 -26.88 -20.94
N ALA A 334 212.57 -25.79 -20.99
CA ALA A 334 212.42 -25.03 -22.23
C ALA A 334 211.62 -25.74 -23.32
N GLN A 335 210.45 -25.22 -23.64
CA GLN A 335 210.28 -23.99 -24.40
C GLN A 335 209.43 -24.44 -25.58
N ALA A 336 208.12 -24.38 -25.37
CA ALA A 336 207.27 -23.80 -26.39
C ALA A 336 206.58 -22.62 -25.71
N ARG A 337 207.41 -21.63 -25.38
CA ARG A 337 206.99 -20.25 -25.21
C ARG A 337 206.45 -19.77 -26.55
N GLU A 338 205.34 -19.04 -26.48
CA GLU A 338 205.24 -17.73 -27.12
C GLU A 338 205.07 -17.70 -28.64
N THR A 339 203.81 -17.54 -29.04
CA THR A 339 203.24 -16.61 -30.04
C THR A 339 201.93 -17.24 -30.53
N ALA A 340 200.88 -16.53 -30.88
CA ALA A 340 200.51 -15.12 -30.81
C ALA A 340 199.00 -15.16 -31.12
N ALA A 341 198.14 -14.55 -30.30
CA ALA A 341 197.61 -13.23 -30.60
C ALA A 341 197.24 -13.03 -32.08
N THR A 342 195.97 -13.24 -32.45
CA THR A 342 195.20 -12.24 -33.21
C THR A 342 193.69 -12.54 -33.25
N VAL A 343 192.94 -11.43 -33.18
CA VAL A 343 191.49 -11.23 -33.39
C VAL A 343 190.60 -11.72 -32.24
N ALA A 344 190.09 -10.91 -31.30
CA ALA A 344 189.77 -9.49 -31.21
C ALA A 344 188.77 -8.95 -32.26
N ALA A 345 187.57 -8.59 -31.76
CA ALA A 345 186.57 -7.69 -32.34
C ALA A 345 185.66 -8.21 -33.47
N GLN A 346 184.49 -8.71 -33.06
CA GLN A 346 183.13 -8.49 -33.60
C GLN A 346 182.19 -9.46 -32.85
N ALA A 347 181.41 -9.00 -31.86
CA ALA A 347 180.12 -8.31 -31.98
C ALA A 347 178.95 -9.27 -31.65
N GLU A 348 178.33 -9.04 -30.49
CA GLU A 348 176.91 -8.71 -30.37
C GLU A 348 175.99 -9.15 -31.52
N GLN A 349 175.44 -10.37 -31.45
CA GLN A 349 174.04 -10.65 -31.81
C GLN A 349 173.60 -12.05 -31.32
N ALA A 350 172.54 -12.01 -30.51
CA ALA A 350 171.50 -13.03 -30.37
C ALA A 350 171.85 -14.39 -29.71
N ALA A 351 170.96 -15.07 -28.99
CA ALA A 351 169.68 -14.77 -28.35
C ALA A 351 169.21 -16.10 -27.72
N THR A 352 168.38 -16.00 -26.66
CA THR A 352 167.22 -16.84 -26.35
C THR A 352 167.29 -18.36 -26.54
N ALA A 353 167.02 -19.12 -25.47
CA ALA A 353 165.72 -19.77 -25.27
C ALA A 353 165.77 -20.76 -24.09
N VAL A 354 164.61 -20.90 -23.43
CA VAL A 354 164.23 -21.98 -22.51
C VAL A 354 164.71 -21.83 -21.07
N THR A 355 163.94 -21.10 -20.27
CA THR A 355 162.93 -21.75 -19.38
C THR A 355 162.05 -20.72 -18.67
N GLU A 356 161.29 -19.98 -19.47
CA GLU A 356 160.11 -19.19 -19.07
C GLU A 356 158.81 -20.02 -19.09
N GLN A 357 158.89 -21.36 -19.01
CA GLN A 357 157.76 -22.27 -19.30
C GLN A 357 157.31 -23.13 -18.11
N ALA A 358 157.35 -22.60 -16.88
CA ALA A 358 156.83 -23.31 -15.71
C ALA A 358 156.00 -22.44 -14.73
N ALA A 359 155.84 -21.14 -15.01
CA ALA A 359 155.14 -20.21 -14.11
C ALA A 359 153.71 -19.83 -14.58
N ALA A 360 153.23 -20.36 -15.71
CA ALA A 360 152.02 -19.87 -16.38
C ALA A 360 150.78 -20.81 -16.34
N GLN A 361 150.82 -22.00 -15.71
CA GLN A 361 149.71 -22.98 -15.80
C GLN A 361 148.93 -23.23 -14.49
N ALA A 362 149.29 -22.62 -13.37
CA ALA A 362 148.61 -22.88 -12.08
C ALA A 362 147.45 -21.91 -11.75
N LYS A 363 147.23 -20.83 -12.53
CA LYS A 363 146.22 -19.80 -12.24
C LYS A 363 144.96 -19.87 -13.13
N ALA A 364 145.01 -20.53 -14.27
CA ALA A 364 143.94 -20.51 -15.27
C ALA A 364 142.84 -21.58 -15.09
N ILE A 365 143.01 -22.55 -14.18
CA ILE A 365 142.06 -23.66 -13.97
C ILE A 365 141.01 -23.35 -12.89
N ALA A 366 141.29 -22.39 -12.00
CA ALA A 366 140.38 -22.03 -10.90
C ALA A 366 139.25 -21.06 -11.31
N ASP A 367 139.45 -20.21 -12.33
CA ASP A 367 138.52 -19.10 -12.63
C ASP A 367 137.41 -19.47 -13.64
N THR A 368 137.48 -20.61 -14.33
CA THR A 368 136.52 -20.97 -15.40
C THR A 368 135.37 -21.89 -14.93
N ALA A 369 135.48 -22.50 -13.74
CA ALA A 369 134.47 -23.41 -13.21
C ALA A 369 133.35 -22.71 -12.41
N VAL A 370 133.63 -21.54 -11.82
CA VAL A 370 132.66 -20.79 -11.00
C VAL A 370 131.68 -19.97 -11.86
N SER A 371 132.16 -19.36 -12.94
CA SER A 371 131.34 -18.48 -13.80
C SER A 371 130.26 -19.19 -14.64
N LYS A 372 130.36 -20.50 -14.88
CA LYS A 372 129.35 -21.28 -15.64
C LYS A 372 128.29 -21.96 -14.76
N ALA A 373 128.55 -22.14 -13.46
CA ALA A 373 127.59 -22.74 -12.53
C ALA A 373 126.57 -21.71 -12.00
N GLU A 374 126.99 -20.46 -11.83
CA GLU A 374 126.12 -19.39 -11.31
C GLU A 374 125.17 -18.80 -12.37
N ALA A 375 125.55 -18.80 -13.65
CA ALA A 375 124.69 -18.32 -14.74
C ALA A 375 123.54 -19.30 -15.09
N ALA A 376 123.76 -20.61 -14.97
CA ALA A 376 122.74 -21.63 -15.22
C ALA A 376 121.73 -21.78 -14.06
N ALA A 377 122.14 -21.46 -12.82
CA ALA A 377 121.26 -21.48 -11.65
C ALA A 377 120.31 -20.26 -11.59
N ALA A 378 120.73 -19.09 -12.10
CA ALA A 378 119.91 -17.88 -12.13
C ALA A 378 118.80 -17.92 -13.22
N GLU A 379 119.09 -18.51 -14.39
CA GLU A 379 118.11 -18.66 -15.48
C GLU A 379 117.01 -19.71 -15.15
N ALA A 380 117.38 -20.79 -14.45
CA ALA A 380 116.44 -21.82 -14.01
C ALA A 380 115.48 -21.33 -12.90
N HIS A 381 115.96 -20.48 -11.98
CA HIS A 381 115.13 -19.94 -10.90
C HIS A 381 114.14 -18.87 -11.39
N ALA A 382 114.55 -18.02 -12.35
CA ALA A 382 113.70 -17.00 -12.95
C ALA A 382 112.59 -17.59 -13.85
N ALA A 383 112.91 -18.64 -14.62
CA ALA A 383 111.93 -19.36 -15.44
C ALA A 383 110.92 -20.16 -14.61
N ALA A 384 111.33 -20.72 -13.46
CA ALA A 384 110.44 -21.41 -12.54
C ALA A 384 109.46 -20.45 -11.83
N THR A 385 109.91 -19.25 -11.44
CA THR A 385 109.03 -18.22 -10.85
C THR A 385 108.04 -17.62 -11.83
N ASP A 386 108.44 -17.31 -13.08
CA ASP A 386 107.52 -16.77 -14.10
C ASP A 386 106.45 -17.80 -14.54
N ALA A 387 106.83 -19.08 -14.62
CA ALA A 387 105.89 -20.17 -14.90
C ALA A 387 104.90 -20.43 -13.75
N HIS A 388 105.33 -20.28 -12.50
CA HIS A 388 104.45 -20.43 -11.33
C HIS A 388 103.47 -19.26 -11.19
N GLN A 389 103.93 -18.02 -11.43
CA GLN A 389 103.10 -16.81 -11.41
C GLN A 389 102.02 -16.84 -12.50
N LYS A 390 102.39 -17.24 -13.73
CA LYS A 390 101.42 -17.36 -14.85
C LYS A 390 100.35 -18.41 -14.58
N ARG A 391 100.71 -19.57 -14.01
CA ARG A 391 99.73 -20.62 -13.66
C ARG A 391 98.80 -20.21 -12.51
N THR A 392 99.29 -19.48 -11.51
CA THR A 392 98.44 -18.97 -10.42
C THR A 392 97.50 -17.86 -10.89
N ASP A 393 97.96 -16.96 -11.77
CA ASP A 393 97.14 -15.88 -12.32
C ASP A 393 96.09 -16.41 -13.31
N GLU A 394 96.41 -17.46 -14.06
CA GLU A 394 95.49 -18.11 -15.00
C GLU A 394 94.43 -18.95 -14.26
N ALA A 395 94.81 -19.66 -13.18
CA ALA A 395 93.86 -20.33 -12.29
C ALA A 395 92.94 -19.34 -11.54
N ALA A 396 93.48 -18.22 -11.06
CA ALA A 396 92.69 -17.16 -10.43
C ALA A 396 91.74 -16.45 -11.41
N ARG A 397 92.17 -16.22 -12.66
CA ARG A 397 91.28 -15.71 -13.72
C ARG A 397 90.16 -16.69 -14.04
N LYS A 398 90.44 -17.99 -14.18
CA LYS A 398 89.43 -19.01 -14.45
C LYS A 398 88.40 -19.10 -13.32
N ALA A 399 88.85 -19.19 -12.07
CA ALA A 399 87.98 -19.19 -10.90
C ALA A 399 87.17 -17.90 -10.77
N GLY A 400 87.76 -16.74 -11.09
CA GLY A 400 87.07 -15.45 -11.14
C GLY A 400 86.00 -15.38 -12.22
N THR A 401 86.27 -15.89 -13.43
CA THR A 401 85.28 -15.93 -14.52
C THR A 401 84.15 -16.93 -14.26
N GLU A 402 84.44 -18.07 -13.65
CA GLU A 402 83.43 -19.08 -13.29
C GLU A 402 82.54 -18.58 -12.13
N ALA A 403 83.12 -17.92 -11.13
CA ALA A 403 82.35 -17.28 -10.06
C ALA A 403 81.51 -16.09 -10.56
N ALA A 404 82.01 -15.31 -11.52
CA ALA A 404 81.25 -14.22 -12.15
C ALA A 404 80.11 -14.76 -13.03
N ALA A 405 80.34 -15.84 -13.79
CA ALA A 405 79.32 -16.50 -14.60
C ALA A 405 78.21 -17.13 -13.72
N ALA A 406 78.58 -17.77 -12.61
CA ALA A 406 77.61 -18.31 -11.67
C ALA A 406 76.75 -17.22 -11.00
N ARG A 407 77.34 -16.07 -10.65
CA ARG A 407 76.61 -14.91 -10.10
C ARG A 407 75.67 -14.29 -11.13
N ALA A 408 76.12 -14.12 -12.38
CA ALA A 408 75.29 -13.60 -13.46
C ALA A 408 74.09 -14.51 -13.77
N ALA A 409 74.29 -15.84 -13.73
CA ALA A 409 73.20 -16.80 -13.92
C ALA A 409 72.15 -16.73 -12.79
N ILE A 410 72.58 -16.59 -11.53
CA ILE A 410 71.67 -16.44 -10.38
C ILE A 410 70.92 -15.09 -10.44
N GLU A 411 71.59 -14.01 -10.82
CA GLU A 411 70.94 -12.71 -11.02
C GLU A 411 69.91 -12.74 -12.16
N GLN A 412 70.20 -13.49 -13.23
CA GLN A 412 69.28 -13.66 -14.35
C GLN A 412 68.05 -14.48 -13.97
N GLU A 413 68.20 -15.60 -13.25
CA GLU A 413 67.06 -16.37 -12.71
C GLU A 413 66.21 -15.53 -11.74
N LEU A 414 66.83 -14.70 -10.89
CA LEU A 414 66.11 -13.79 -10.00
C LEU A 414 65.35 -12.68 -10.76
N ALA A 415 65.89 -12.22 -11.90
CA ALA A 415 65.20 -11.26 -12.75
C ALA A 415 64.00 -11.90 -13.45
N ASP A 416 64.16 -13.11 -13.97
CA ASP A 416 63.09 -13.86 -14.64
C ASP A 416 61.95 -14.22 -13.67
N LEU A 417 62.26 -14.63 -12.43
CA LEU A 417 61.28 -14.87 -11.37
C LEU A 417 60.50 -13.61 -10.99
N ARG A 418 61.14 -12.43 -10.97
CA ARG A 418 60.46 -11.15 -10.69
C ARG A 418 59.49 -10.77 -11.80
N VAL A 419 59.90 -10.93 -13.06
CA VAL A 419 59.04 -10.66 -14.22
C VAL A 419 57.83 -11.60 -14.24
N ALA A 420 58.04 -12.89 -13.91
CA ALA A 420 56.95 -13.86 -13.82
C ALA A 420 55.94 -13.49 -12.71
N HIS A 421 56.40 -13.14 -11.51
CA HIS A 421 55.52 -12.72 -10.42
C HIS A 421 54.80 -11.39 -10.69
N ASP A 422 55.48 -10.42 -11.31
CA ASP A 422 54.85 -9.15 -11.70
C ASP A 422 53.76 -9.37 -12.76
N ALA A 423 53.94 -10.34 -13.67
CA ALA A 423 52.92 -10.74 -14.64
C ALA A 423 51.71 -11.43 -13.97
N GLU A 424 51.94 -12.34 -13.01
CA GLU A 424 50.87 -12.97 -12.22
C GLU A 424 50.06 -11.94 -11.40
N LEU A 425 50.74 -10.96 -10.80
CA LEU A 425 50.10 -9.87 -10.07
C LEU A 425 49.28 -8.95 -10.98
N ALA A 426 49.75 -8.71 -12.21
CA ALA A 426 49.01 -7.94 -13.20
C ALA A 426 47.76 -8.68 -13.68
N GLU A 427 47.85 -10.00 -13.88
CA GLU A 427 46.72 -10.85 -14.28
C GLU A 427 45.64 -10.92 -13.18
N LEU A 428 46.04 -11.12 -11.92
CA LEU A 428 45.12 -11.09 -10.78
C LEU A 428 44.41 -9.74 -10.63
N ARG A 429 45.12 -8.62 -10.85
CA ARG A 429 44.51 -7.28 -10.84
C ARG A 429 43.53 -7.07 -11.98
N ALA A 430 43.89 -7.45 -13.20
CA ALA A 430 42.99 -7.35 -14.36
C ALA A 430 41.72 -8.20 -14.18
N THR A 431 41.85 -9.37 -13.55
CA THR A 431 40.72 -10.25 -13.24
C THR A 431 39.81 -9.61 -12.19
N ALA A 432 40.39 -9.08 -11.11
CA ALA A 432 39.65 -8.38 -10.06
C ALA A 432 38.90 -7.13 -10.57
N GLU A 433 39.52 -6.32 -11.44
CA GLU A 433 38.87 -5.16 -12.06
C GLU A 433 37.69 -5.56 -12.95
N ARG A 434 37.82 -6.66 -13.69
CA ARG A 434 36.77 -7.20 -14.55
C ARG A 434 35.58 -7.72 -13.74
N GLU A 435 35.84 -8.45 -12.66
CA GLU A 435 34.81 -8.94 -11.74
C GLU A 435 34.08 -7.79 -11.03
N LEU A 436 34.79 -6.73 -10.64
CA LEU A 436 34.19 -5.53 -10.05
C LEU A 436 33.26 -4.80 -11.03
N ALA A 437 33.68 -4.69 -12.31
CA ALA A 437 32.87 -4.09 -13.36
C ALA A 437 31.61 -4.93 -13.68
N GLU A 438 31.73 -6.25 -13.70
CA GLU A 438 30.60 -7.17 -13.86
C GLU A 438 29.63 -7.11 -12.68
N ALA A 439 30.12 -7.04 -11.43
CA ALA A 439 29.28 -6.88 -10.26
C ALA A 439 28.53 -5.53 -10.27
N GLY A 440 29.20 -4.44 -10.67
CA GLY A 440 28.58 -3.12 -10.79
C GLY A 440 27.51 -3.04 -11.88
N THR A 441 27.72 -3.71 -13.01
CA THR A 441 26.70 -3.79 -14.08
C THR A 441 25.52 -4.67 -13.70
N ALA A 442 25.75 -5.79 -12.99
CA ALA A 442 24.70 -6.66 -12.46
C ALA A 442 23.84 -5.94 -11.41
N ALA A 443 24.45 -5.27 -10.42
CA ALA A 443 23.72 -4.52 -9.40
C ALA A 443 22.88 -3.38 -10.00
N LYS A 444 23.40 -2.72 -11.06
CA LYS A 444 22.63 -1.70 -11.78
C LYS A 444 21.45 -2.29 -12.55
N ALA A 445 21.64 -3.44 -13.22
CA ALA A 445 20.57 -4.13 -13.92
C ALA A 445 19.46 -4.61 -12.97
N GLU A 446 19.82 -5.08 -11.78
CA GLU A 446 18.89 -5.51 -10.73
C GLU A 446 18.09 -4.33 -10.16
N ALA A 447 18.76 -3.20 -9.89
CA ALA A 447 18.09 -1.96 -9.48
C ALA A 447 17.12 -1.43 -10.57
N ASP A 448 17.49 -1.52 -11.84
CA ASP A 448 16.63 -1.13 -12.95
C ASP A 448 15.46 -2.11 -13.14
N GLN A 449 15.63 -3.41 -12.88
CA GLN A 449 14.55 -4.40 -12.84
C GLN A 449 13.56 -4.14 -11.70
N LEU A 450 14.05 -3.83 -10.49
CA LEU A 450 13.18 -3.49 -9.35
C LEU A 450 12.37 -2.23 -9.63
N ARG A 451 12.98 -1.17 -10.20
CA ARG A 451 12.26 0.03 -10.64
C ARG A 451 11.23 -0.26 -11.73
N ALA A 452 11.58 -1.08 -12.72
CA ALA A 452 10.64 -1.46 -13.77
C ALA A 452 9.46 -2.27 -13.24
N THR A 453 9.68 -3.11 -12.23
CA THR A 453 8.63 -3.93 -11.60
C THR A 453 7.71 -3.05 -10.75
N ALA A 454 8.26 -2.19 -9.89
CA ALA A 454 7.49 -1.22 -9.11
C ALA A 454 6.68 -0.26 -10.00
N GLN A 455 7.24 0.16 -11.14
CA GLN A 455 6.52 1.00 -12.10
C GLN A 455 5.33 0.25 -12.73
N ARG A 456 5.50 -1.02 -13.12
CA ARG A 456 4.41 -1.85 -13.66
C ARG A 456 3.31 -2.09 -12.64
N GLU A 457 3.67 -2.33 -11.38
CA GLU A 457 2.69 -2.50 -10.29
C GLU A 457 1.92 -1.20 -10.03
N ALA A 458 2.61 -0.05 -10.01
CA ALA A 458 1.96 1.25 -9.87
C ALA A 458 1.07 1.61 -11.08
N ASP A 459 1.43 1.19 -12.30
CA ASP A 459 0.61 1.35 -13.50
C ASP A 459 -0.60 0.39 -13.48
N ALA A 460 -0.43 -0.84 -12.98
CA ALA A 460 -1.49 -1.83 -12.82
C ALA A 460 -2.56 -1.38 -11.81
N VAL A 461 -2.14 -0.89 -10.63
CA VAL A 461 -3.06 -0.34 -9.61
C VAL A 461 -3.83 0.87 -10.16
N ARG A 462 -3.17 1.76 -10.91
CA ARG A 462 -3.85 2.88 -11.59
C ARG A 462 -4.84 2.40 -12.66
N SER A 463 -4.49 1.37 -13.42
CA SER A 463 -5.37 0.79 -14.44
C SER A 463 -6.60 0.10 -13.82
N GLU A 464 -6.43 -0.63 -12.72
CA GLU A 464 -7.54 -1.23 -11.98
C GLU A 464 -8.43 -0.16 -11.35
N ALA A 465 -7.86 0.90 -10.77
CA ALA A 465 -8.62 2.01 -10.23
C ALA A 465 -9.40 2.77 -11.31
N ALA A 466 -8.80 2.99 -12.48
CA ALA A 466 -9.50 3.59 -13.62
C ALA A 466 -10.63 2.68 -14.15
N ALA A 467 -10.42 1.36 -14.18
CA ALA A 467 -11.44 0.38 -14.54
C ALA A 467 -12.59 0.35 -13.50
N ALA A 468 -12.27 0.44 -12.21
CA ALA A 468 -13.27 0.55 -11.15
C ALA A 468 -14.05 1.88 -11.18
N ALA A 469 -13.38 3.00 -11.46
CA ALA A 469 -14.02 4.30 -11.61
C ALA A 469 -14.97 4.32 -12.82
N THR A 470 -14.53 3.79 -13.97
CA THR A 470 -15.38 3.66 -15.16
C THR A 470 -16.54 2.68 -14.96
N ALA A 471 -16.36 1.61 -14.19
CA ALA A 471 -17.45 0.73 -13.79
C ALA A 471 -18.44 1.44 -12.85
N ALA A 472 -17.95 2.21 -11.88
CA ALA A 472 -18.79 3.01 -10.98
C ALA A 472 -19.56 4.11 -11.73
N GLU A 473 -18.93 4.77 -12.71
CA GLU A 473 -19.60 5.71 -13.61
C GLU A 473 -20.65 5.02 -14.48
N ALA A 474 -20.37 3.81 -14.98
CA ALA A 474 -21.33 3.00 -15.74
C ALA A 474 -22.53 2.56 -14.89
N ASP A 475 -22.29 2.14 -13.64
CA ASP A 475 -23.35 1.78 -12.69
C ASP A 475 -24.17 3.01 -12.27
N ALA A 476 -23.53 4.17 -12.09
CA ALA A 476 -24.21 5.44 -11.81
C ALA A 476 -25.03 5.94 -13.01
N THR A 477 -24.50 5.82 -14.24
CA THR A 477 -25.26 6.15 -15.47
C THR A 477 -26.40 5.19 -15.71
N LYS A 478 -26.25 3.91 -15.36
CA LYS A 478 -27.35 2.94 -15.40
C LYS A 478 -28.42 3.24 -14.34
N ALA A 479 -28.02 3.50 -13.09
CA ALA A 479 -28.95 3.84 -12.02
C ALA A 479 -29.71 5.15 -12.30
N THR A 480 -29.02 6.15 -12.86
CA THR A 480 -29.69 7.38 -13.32
C THR A 480 -30.59 7.10 -14.51
N ALA A 481 -30.19 6.29 -15.50
CA ALA A 481 -31.06 5.93 -16.62
C ALA A 481 -32.33 5.17 -16.18
N ASP A 482 -32.19 4.21 -15.24
CA ASP A 482 -33.30 3.46 -14.66
C ASP A 482 -34.24 4.41 -13.87
N ALA A 483 -33.68 5.29 -13.04
CA ALA A 483 -34.45 6.32 -12.33
C ALA A 483 -35.13 7.32 -13.29
N THR A 484 -34.48 7.67 -14.40
CA THR A 484 -35.07 8.57 -15.42
C THR A 484 -36.21 7.86 -16.17
N ALA A 485 -36.08 6.56 -16.43
CA ALA A 485 -37.14 5.75 -17.05
C ALA A 485 -38.36 5.62 -16.13
N ASP A 486 -38.14 5.36 -14.84
CA ASP A 486 -39.19 5.33 -13.82
C ASP A 486 -39.85 6.71 -13.65
N ALA A 487 -39.07 7.79 -13.61
CA ALA A 487 -39.57 9.17 -13.59
C ALA A 487 -40.40 9.50 -14.84
N THR A 488 -40.01 9.01 -16.01
CA THR A 488 -40.76 9.21 -17.26
C THR A 488 -42.07 8.42 -17.24
N ALA A 489 -42.08 7.20 -16.69
CA ALA A 489 -43.29 6.41 -16.53
C ALA A 489 -44.26 7.06 -15.51
N ASP A 490 -43.75 7.60 -14.41
CA ASP A 490 -44.54 8.28 -13.39
C ASP A 490 -45.04 9.65 -13.87
N ALA A 491 -44.25 10.41 -14.63
CA ALA A 491 -44.71 11.63 -15.30
C ALA A 491 -45.84 11.35 -16.31
N THR A 492 -45.78 10.20 -17.01
CA THR A 492 -46.85 9.76 -17.90
C THR A 492 -48.12 9.43 -17.10
N ARG A 493 -48.00 8.73 -15.97
CA ARG A 493 -49.13 8.44 -15.06
C ARG A 493 -49.74 9.71 -14.45
N ALA A 494 -48.91 10.69 -14.08
CA ALA A 494 -49.37 11.98 -13.56
C ALA A 494 -50.13 12.78 -14.63
N ALA A 495 -49.66 12.76 -15.89
CA ALA A 495 -50.37 13.37 -17.01
C ALA A 495 -51.72 12.69 -17.28
N GLU A 496 -51.78 11.36 -17.19
CA GLU A 496 -53.03 10.59 -17.30
C GLU A 496 -54.00 10.90 -16.15
N ALA A 497 -53.52 10.98 -14.91
CA ALA A 497 -54.33 11.35 -13.74
C ALA A 497 -54.89 12.78 -13.87
N SER A 498 -54.07 13.75 -14.29
CA SER A 498 -54.52 15.13 -14.54
C SER A 498 -55.58 15.21 -15.66
N ALA A 499 -55.44 14.39 -16.72
CA ALA A 499 -56.46 14.27 -17.76
C ALA A 499 -57.76 13.65 -17.23
N GLN A 500 -57.68 12.69 -16.31
CA GLN A 500 -58.84 12.10 -15.64
C GLN A 500 -59.55 13.09 -14.72
N VAL A 501 -58.82 13.90 -13.95
CA VAL A 501 -59.39 15.00 -13.16
C VAL A 501 -60.14 15.96 -14.08
N THR A 502 -59.52 16.41 -15.17
CA THR A 502 -60.15 17.31 -16.14
C THR A 502 -61.46 16.73 -16.71
N LYS A 503 -61.47 15.43 -17.01
CA LYS A 503 -62.66 14.72 -17.49
C LYS A 503 -63.73 14.61 -16.40
N ALA A 504 -63.35 14.25 -15.18
CA ALA A 504 -64.27 14.13 -14.04
C ALA A 504 -64.88 15.50 -13.69
N THR A 505 -64.11 16.58 -13.71
CA THR A 505 -64.61 17.95 -13.50
C THR A 505 -65.63 18.34 -14.57
N ALA A 506 -65.38 17.99 -15.84
CA ALA A 506 -66.33 18.24 -16.92
C ALA A 506 -67.61 17.40 -16.78
N GLU A 507 -67.50 16.15 -16.31
CA GLU A 507 -68.66 15.29 -16.02
C GLU A 507 -69.49 15.84 -14.85
N VAL A 508 -68.87 16.24 -13.75
CA VAL A 508 -69.54 16.90 -12.61
C VAL A 508 -70.26 18.15 -13.10
N ALA A 509 -69.57 19.06 -13.82
CA ALA A 509 -70.18 20.28 -14.34
C ALA A 509 -71.41 19.99 -15.25
N ALA A 510 -71.33 18.95 -16.08
CA ALA A 510 -72.44 18.56 -16.96
C ALA A 510 -73.64 17.94 -16.21
N VAL A 511 -73.39 17.13 -15.17
CA VAL A 511 -74.46 16.52 -14.37
C VAL A 511 -75.08 17.56 -13.43
N THR A 512 -74.28 18.45 -12.82
CA THR A 512 -74.77 19.57 -12.01
C THR A 512 -75.62 20.53 -12.84
N ALA A 513 -75.23 20.85 -14.08
CA ALA A 513 -76.08 21.64 -14.98
C ALA A 513 -77.45 20.97 -15.24
N LYS A 514 -77.46 19.65 -15.46
CA LYS A 514 -78.73 18.89 -15.62
C LYS A 514 -79.56 18.86 -14.34
N LEU A 515 -78.93 18.78 -13.18
CA LEU A 515 -79.61 18.85 -11.89
C LEU A 515 -80.25 20.24 -11.71
N THR A 516 -79.52 21.33 -11.98
CA THR A 516 -80.08 22.69 -11.86
C THR A 516 -81.27 22.92 -12.81
N GLU A 517 -81.23 22.35 -14.03
CA GLU A 517 -82.35 22.39 -14.96
C GLU A 517 -83.54 21.54 -14.45
N ALA A 518 -83.27 20.37 -13.86
CA ALA A 518 -84.28 19.50 -13.26
C ALA A 518 -84.92 20.12 -12.02
N GLU A 519 -84.16 20.79 -11.16
CA GLU A 519 -84.64 21.52 -9.98
C GLU A 519 -85.49 22.74 -10.37
N ALA A 520 -85.11 23.47 -11.42
CA ALA A 520 -85.93 24.55 -11.95
C ALA A 520 -87.28 24.03 -12.49
N ARG A 521 -87.25 22.90 -13.22
CA ARG A 521 -88.48 22.20 -13.65
C ARG A 521 -89.28 21.69 -12.47
N LEU A 522 -88.63 21.20 -11.42
CA LEU A 522 -89.28 20.72 -10.20
C LEU A 522 -90.03 21.84 -9.49
N ALA A 523 -89.44 23.04 -9.40
CA ALA A 523 -90.12 24.21 -8.84
C ALA A 523 -91.37 24.56 -9.66
N GLU A 524 -91.28 24.52 -11.00
CA GLU A 524 -92.44 24.71 -11.88
C GLU A 524 -93.50 23.61 -11.66
N VAL A 525 -93.09 22.35 -11.58
CA VAL A 525 -93.95 21.19 -11.29
C VAL A 525 -94.66 21.33 -9.94
N GLN A 526 -93.97 21.78 -8.89
CA GLN A 526 -94.56 22.02 -7.58
C GLN A 526 -95.61 23.13 -7.60
N THR A 527 -95.40 24.20 -8.38
CA THR A 527 -96.43 25.24 -8.56
C THR A 527 -97.64 24.72 -9.35
N GLN A 528 -97.41 23.88 -10.36
CA GLN A 528 -98.48 23.23 -11.13
C GLN A 528 -99.26 22.23 -10.25
N GLU A 529 -98.58 21.46 -9.41
CA GLU A 529 -99.21 20.53 -8.47
C GLU A 529 -100.00 21.27 -7.39
N ALA A 530 -99.48 22.37 -6.84
CA ALA A 530 -100.23 23.20 -5.90
C ALA A 530 -101.53 23.74 -6.53
N THR A 531 -101.44 24.23 -7.76
CA THR A 531 -102.59 24.72 -8.53
C THR A 531 -103.59 23.60 -8.84
N LEU A 532 -103.10 22.40 -9.20
CA LEU A 532 -103.93 21.23 -9.46
C LEU A 532 -104.56 20.67 -8.19
N ARG A 533 -103.87 20.68 -7.04
CA ARG A 533 -104.42 20.29 -5.73
C ARG A 533 -105.51 21.26 -5.28
N GLU A 534 -105.37 22.55 -5.57
CA GLU A 534 -106.42 23.53 -5.30
C GLU A 534 -107.65 23.26 -6.18
N ARG A 535 -107.46 22.98 -7.48
CA ARG A 535 -108.53 22.52 -8.38
C ARG A 535 -109.13 21.17 -8.00
N LEU A 536 -108.34 20.25 -7.46
CA LEU A 536 -108.80 18.95 -6.96
C LEU A 536 -109.51 19.08 -5.61
N LYS A 537 -109.20 20.09 -4.81
CA LYS A 537 -109.99 20.44 -3.62
C LYS A 537 -111.39 20.90 -4.04
N ASP A 538 -111.48 21.70 -5.10
CA ASP A 538 -112.75 21.98 -5.76
C ASP A 538 -113.37 20.70 -6.36
N ALA A 539 -112.55 19.73 -6.78
CA ALA A 539 -113.00 18.42 -7.24
C ALA A 539 -113.44 17.45 -6.12
N THR A 540 -113.06 17.59 -4.85
CA THR A 540 -113.71 16.84 -3.75
C THR A 540 -115.16 17.29 -3.58
N THR A 541 -115.42 18.57 -3.83
CA THR A 541 -116.77 19.10 -4.07
C THR A 541 -117.39 18.51 -5.34
N ALA A 542 -116.60 18.20 -6.38
CA ALA A 542 -117.07 17.54 -7.59
C ALA A 542 -117.32 16.03 -7.42
N GLU A 543 -116.60 15.30 -6.56
CA GLU A 543 -116.89 13.92 -6.18
C GLU A 543 -118.16 13.85 -5.34
N ALA A 544 -118.33 14.80 -4.40
CA ALA A 544 -119.60 15.00 -3.70
C ALA A 544 -120.73 15.37 -4.68
N ARG A 545 -120.44 16.20 -5.70
CA ARG A 545 -121.39 16.56 -6.76
C ARG A 545 -121.70 15.37 -7.69
N LEU A 546 -120.73 14.52 -7.99
CA LEU A 546 -120.90 13.28 -8.75
C LEU A 546 -121.77 12.29 -7.98
N ALA A 547 -121.59 12.18 -6.66
CA ALA A 547 -122.47 11.40 -5.81
C ALA A 547 -123.91 11.96 -5.81
N GLU A 548 -124.06 13.29 -5.73
CA GLU A 548 -125.35 13.98 -5.81
C GLU A 548 -126.02 13.82 -7.19
N LEU A 549 -125.25 13.91 -8.29
CA LEU A 549 -125.74 13.71 -9.66
C LEU A 549 -126.18 12.26 -9.89
N ARG A 550 -125.43 11.28 -9.38
CA ARG A 550 -125.80 9.85 -9.42
C ARG A 550 -127.08 9.58 -8.62
N GLU A 551 -127.23 10.20 -7.46
CA GLU A 551 -128.45 10.12 -6.65
C GLU A 551 -129.64 10.74 -7.39
N GLN A 552 -129.45 11.89 -8.03
CA GLN A 552 -130.46 12.54 -8.87
C GLN A 552 -130.82 11.71 -10.11
N GLU A 553 -129.84 11.07 -10.76
CA GLU A 553 -130.07 10.17 -11.89
C GLU A 553 -130.86 8.93 -11.46
N ALA A 554 -130.52 8.33 -10.31
CA ALA A 554 -131.23 7.19 -9.75
C ALA A 554 -132.70 7.57 -9.43
N ALA A 555 -132.92 8.71 -8.78
CA ALA A 555 -134.25 9.21 -8.47
C ALA A 555 -135.09 9.54 -9.73
N LEU A 556 -134.47 10.11 -10.77
CA LEU A 556 -135.15 10.37 -12.04
C LEU A 556 -135.43 9.10 -12.83
N THR A 557 -134.55 8.09 -12.76
CA THR A 557 -134.78 6.77 -13.38
C THR A 557 -135.96 6.06 -12.72
N GLU A 558 -136.05 6.12 -11.38
CA GLU A 558 -137.19 5.59 -10.63
C GLU A 558 -138.48 6.34 -10.97
N ARG A 559 -138.41 7.68 -11.09
CA ARG A 559 -139.55 8.51 -11.50
C ARG A 559 -140.00 8.23 -12.94
N LEU A 560 -139.08 7.98 -13.86
CA LEU A 560 -139.34 7.56 -15.24
C LEU A 560 -140.04 6.18 -15.27
N ALA A 561 -139.61 5.24 -14.44
CA ALA A 561 -140.26 3.93 -14.29
C ALA A 561 -141.68 4.05 -13.70
N ALA A 562 -141.91 5.02 -12.80
CA ALA A 562 -143.22 5.30 -12.23
C ALA A 562 -144.18 6.02 -13.21
N THR A 563 -143.69 6.96 -14.02
CA THR A 563 -144.52 7.68 -15.01
C THR A 563 -144.88 6.82 -16.22
N THR A 564 -144.04 5.86 -16.60
CA THR A 564 -144.32 4.87 -17.66
C THR A 564 -145.38 3.84 -17.28
N THR A 565 -145.67 3.64 -15.98
CA THR A 565 -146.61 2.63 -15.46
C THR A 565 -147.98 3.17 -15.01
N ALA A 566 -148.18 4.49 -14.93
CA ALA A 566 -149.47 5.11 -14.57
C ALA A 566 -150.58 4.82 -15.63
N GLN A 567 -151.89 5.07 -15.39
CA GLN A 567 -153.00 4.83 -16.37
C GLN A 567 -153.79 6.05 -16.95
N ASP A 568 -153.70 7.27 -16.39
CA ASP A 568 -154.31 8.51 -16.94
C ASP A 568 -153.48 9.32 -17.98
N GLY A 569 -154.02 9.54 -19.19
CA GLY A 569 -153.62 10.57 -20.17
C GLY A 569 -152.32 10.33 -20.98
N GLN A 570 -152.42 9.79 -22.21
CA GLN A 570 -151.27 9.38 -23.02
C GLN A 570 -150.33 10.55 -23.42
N GLU A 571 -150.88 11.68 -23.87
CA GLU A 571 -150.08 12.78 -24.45
C GLU A 571 -149.25 13.56 -23.39
N GLN A 572 -149.76 13.65 -22.16
CA GLN A 572 -149.07 14.30 -21.04
C GLN A 572 -147.86 13.46 -20.57
N ARG A 573 -148.00 12.13 -20.56
CA ARG A 573 -146.92 11.20 -20.18
C ARG A 573 -145.80 11.19 -21.18
N GLU A 574 -146.11 11.17 -22.47
CA GLU A 574 -145.07 11.16 -23.51
C GLU A 574 -144.18 12.40 -23.38
N ARG A 575 -144.77 13.57 -23.08
CA ARG A 575 -144.05 14.83 -22.80
C ARG A 575 -143.24 14.77 -21.50
N ASP A 576 -143.81 14.25 -20.42
CA ASP A 576 -143.12 14.14 -19.13
C ASP A 576 -141.95 13.13 -19.22
N VAL A 577 -142.14 12.00 -19.91
CA VAL A 577 -141.11 11.00 -20.21
C VAL A 577 -139.99 11.60 -21.03
N THR A 578 -140.29 12.30 -22.14
CA THR A 578 -139.23 12.95 -22.96
C THR A 578 -138.49 14.03 -22.16
N ALA A 579 -139.18 14.80 -21.33
CA ALA A 579 -138.54 15.80 -20.48
C ALA A 579 -137.62 15.16 -19.42
N THR A 580 -138.05 14.07 -18.79
CA THR A 580 -137.22 13.33 -17.84
C THR A 580 -136.03 12.62 -18.50
N GLU A 581 -136.21 12.03 -19.69
CA GLU A 581 -135.13 11.40 -20.47
C GLU A 581 -134.09 12.42 -20.93
N ALA A 582 -134.53 13.60 -21.40
CA ALA A 582 -133.63 14.69 -21.76
C ALA A 582 -132.81 15.17 -20.56
N ARG A 583 -133.45 15.30 -19.38
CA ARG A 583 -132.74 15.69 -18.16
C ARG A 583 -131.76 14.62 -17.69
N LEU A 584 -132.10 13.35 -17.89
CA LEU A 584 -131.26 12.23 -17.52
C LEU A 584 -130.04 12.09 -18.45
N ALA A 585 -130.21 12.37 -19.75
CA ALA A 585 -129.11 12.47 -20.69
C ALA A 585 -128.15 13.62 -20.33
N GLU A 586 -128.68 14.79 -19.96
CA GLU A 586 -127.88 15.95 -19.53
C GLU A 586 -127.06 15.64 -18.26
N LEU A 587 -127.65 14.95 -17.28
CA LEU A 587 -126.94 14.55 -16.05
C LEU A 587 -125.83 13.51 -16.33
N ARG A 588 -126.10 12.54 -17.22
CA ARG A 588 -125.08 11.55 -17.63
C ARG A 588 -123.91 12.20 -18.37
N GLU A 589 -124.17 13.17 -19.23
CA GLU A 589 -123.14 13.94 -19.93
C GLU A 589 -122.26 14.70 -18.91
N GLN A 590 -122.88 15.37 -17.94
CA GLN A 590 -122.17 16.05 -16.85
C GLN A 590 -121.34 15.09 -15.98
N GLU A 591 -121.84 13.90 -15.69
CA GLU A 591 -121.09 12.86 -14.97
C GLU A 591 -119.87 12.38 -15.77
N THR A 592 -120.03 12.13 -17.08
CA THR A 592 -118.93 11.69 -17.94
C THR A 592 -117.85 12.77 -18.10
N ASP A 593 -118.25 14.03 -18.22
CA ASP A 593 -117.32 15.16 -18.32
C ASP A 593 -116.51 15.34 -17.04
N LEU A 594 -117.16 15.30 -15.87
CA LEU A 594 -116.50 15.40 -14.58
C LEU A 594 -115.57 14.21 -14.31
N THR A 595 -116.00 12.98 -14.63
CA THR A 595 -115.17 11.78 -14.48
C THR A 595 -113.92 11.86 -15.37
N THR A 596 -114.05 12.38 -16.59
CA THR A 596 -112.93 12.58 -17.51
C THR A 596 -111.96 13.64 -16.99
N GLN A 597 -112.46 14.73 -16.40
CA GLN A 597 -111.64 15.78 -15.81
C GLN A 597 -110.84 15.29 -14.59
N VAL A 598 -111.45 14.49 -13.71
CA VAL A 598 -110.77 13.90 -12.54
C VAL A 598 -109.67 12.93 -12.99
N ALA A 599 -109.98 12.00 -13.91
CA ALA A 599 -109.00 11.05 -14.42
C ALA A 599 -107.82 11.74 -15.14
N ALA A 600 -108.08 12.83 -15.88
CA ALA A 600 -107.02 13.63 -16.51
C ALA A 600 -106.14 14.35 -15.48
N ALA A 601 -106.72 14.85 -14.39
CA ALA A 601 -105.98 15.49 -13.31
C ALA A 601 -105.09 14.49 -12.54
N GLU A 602 -105.59 13.29 -12.25
CA GLU A 602 -104.83 12.22 -11.60
C GLU A 602 -103.67 11.71 -12.46
N ALA A 603 -103.91 11.50 -13.76
CA ALA A 603 -102.88 11.11 -14.71
C ALA A 603 -101.75 12.16 -14.79
N ARG A 604 -102.12 13.45 -14.80
CA ARG A 604 -101.14 14.54 -14.80
C ARG A 604 -100.35 14.59 -13.49
N LEU A 605 -100.98 14.30 -12.35
CA LEU A 605 -100.32 14.28 -11.05
C LEU A 605 -99.34 13.09 -10.92
N ALA A 606 -99.66 11.95 -11.52
CA ALA A 606 -98.73 10.81 -11.62
C ALA A 606 -97.50 11.12 -12.49
N GLU A 607 -97.68 11.83 -13.60
CA GLU A 607 -96.57 12.29 -14.47
C GLU A 607 -95.63 13.25 -13.73
N LEU A 608 -96.18 14.20 -12.97
CA LEU A 608 -95.41 15.15 -12.14
C LEU A 608 -94.65 14.44 -10.99
N ARG A 609 -95.23 13.37 -10.41
CA ARG A 609 -94.54 12.52 -9.43
C ARG A 609 -93.40 11.69 -10.02
N GLN A 610 -93.46 11.34 -11.31
CA GLN A 610 -92.32 10.69 -11.96
C GLN A 610 -91.15 11.69 -12.16
N GLN A 611 -91.47 12.95 -12.49
CA GLN A 611 -90.45 13.99 -12.70
C GLN A 611 -89.71 14.38 -11.40
N THR A 612 -90.34 14.26 -10.23
CA THR A 612 -89.69 14.42 -8.91
C THR A 612 -88.67 13.31 -8.64
N VAL A 613 -89.05 12.05 -8.90
CA VAL A 613 -88.16 10.88 -8.76
C VAL A 613 -86.95 10.97 -9.71
N ASP A 614 -87.18 11.45 -10.93
CA ASP A 614 -86.09 11.64 -11.91
C ASP A 614 -85.09 12.73 -11.48
N ALA A 615 -85.54 13.75 -10.73
CA ALA A 615 -84.67 14.79 -10.16
C ALA A 615 -83.85 14.27 -8.96
N GLU A 616 -84.45 13.46 -8.07
CA GLU A 616 -83.74 12.78 -6.98
C GLU A 616 -82.66 11.84 -7.53
N ALA A 617 -82.96 11.09 -8.60
CA ALA A 617 -81.99 10.22 -9.27
C ALA A 617 -80.84 10.99 -9.97
N LEU A 618 -81.05 12.26 -10.33
CA LEU A 618 -79.98 13.15 -10.82
C LEU A 618 -79.10 13.66 -9.67
N SER A 619 -79.68 13.94 -8.50
CA SER A 619 -78.93 14.34 -7.31
C SER A 619 -77.96 13.24 -6.85
N GLU A 620 -78.42 11.98 -6.81
CA GLU A 620 -77.54 10.83 -6.51
C GLU A 620 -76.39 10.69 -7.53
N LYS A 621 -76.64 11.01 -8.81
CA LYS A 621 -75.62 10.98 -9.86
C LYS A 621 -74.60 12.12 -9.71
N VAL A 622 -74.98 13.28 -9.21
CA VAL A 622 -74.04 14.37 -8.88
C VAL A 622 -73.14 13.92 -7.73
N ALA A 623 -73.70 13.39 -6.65
CA ALA A 623 -72.92 12.89 -5.52
C ALA A 623 -71.92 11.79 -5.93
N ALA A 624 -72.33 10.87 -6.80
CA ALA A 624 -71.45 9.84 -7.33
C ALA A 624 -70.36 10.39 -8.28
N ALA A 625 -70.62 11.49 -8.99
CA ALA A 625 -69.64 12.14 -9.86
C ALA A 625 -68.63 12.97 -9.04
N GLU A 626 -69.08 13.64 -7.98
CA GLU A 626 -68.22 14.38 -7.04
C GLU A 626 -67.27 13.45 -6.29
N GLU A 627 -67.75 12.28 -5.84
CA GLU A 627 -66.90 11.27 -5.20
C GLU A 627 -65.81 10.74 -6.17
N ARG A 628 -66.14 10.55 -7.45
CA ARG A 628 -65.15 10.18 -8.47
C ARG A 628 -64.13 11.29 -8.74
N LEU A 629 -64.55 12.55 -8.71
CA LEU A 629 -63.65 13.70 -8.83
C LEU A 629 -62.67 13.74 -7.65
N ARG A 630 -63.17 13.58 -6.43
CA ARG A 630 -62.35 13.51 -5.21
C ARG A 630 -61.31 12.39 -5.28
N GLN A 631 -61.71 11.19 -5.72
CA GLN A 631 -60.79 10.06 -5.91
C GLN A 631 -59.72 10.35 -6.99
N ALA A 632 -60.09 11.03 -8.07
CA ALA A 632 -59.15 11.42 -9.13
C ALA A 632 -58.16 12.51 -8.65
N GLU A 633 -58.62 13.46 -7.83
CA GLU A 633 -57.78 14.50 -7.22
C GLU A 633 -56.75 13.91 -6.25
N GLU A 634 -57.17 12.98 -5.38
CA GLU A 634 -56.28 12.28 -4.43
C GLU A 634 -55.20 11.46 -5.15
N GLN A 635 -55.56 10.79 -6.26
CA GLN A 635 -54.61 10.08 -7.11
C GLN A 635 -53.62 11.02 -7.81
N ALA A 636 -54.08 12.18 -8.27
CA ALA A 636 -53.21 13.18 -8.89
C ALA A 636 -52.22 13.79 -7.89
N GLU A 637 -52.66 14.08 -6.66
CA GLU A 637 -51.80 14.60 -5.59
C GLU A 637 -50.73 13.58 -5.18
N THR A 638 -51.11 12.31 -5.04
CA THR A 638 -50.17 11.21 -4.73
C THR A 638 -49.13 11.02 -5.85
N ALA A 639 -49.54 11.12 -7.11
CA ALA A 639 -48.63 11.03 -8.25
C ALA A 639 -47.65 12.22 -8.29
N GLN A 640 -48.12 13.42 -7.93
CA GLN A 640 -47.28 14.62 -7.87
C GLN A 640 -46.25 14.55 -6.74
N GLN A 641 -46.62 14.07 -5.56
CA GLN A 641 -45.70 13.87 -4.43
C GLN A 641 -44.60 12.85 -4.77
N ARG A 642 -44.96 11.72 -5.39
CA ARG A 642 -43.97 10.72 -5.85
C ARG A 642 -43.01 11.27 -6.89
N ALA A 643 -43.49 12.10 -7.82
CA ALA A 643 -42.63 12.73 -8.81
C ALA A 643 -41.59 13.68 -8.17
N GLN A 644 -41.95 14.39 -7.08
CA GLN A 644 -41.03 15.24 -6.32
C GLN A 644 -39.99 14.42 -5.55
N GLU A 645 -40.41 13.34 -4.87
CA GLU A 645 -39.49 12.44 -4.15
C GLU A 645 -38.46 11.81 -5.10
N ILE A 646 -38.86 11.43 -6.31
CA ILE A 646 -37.95 10.84 -7.31
C ILE A 646 -36.92 11.86 -7.81
N ASP A 647 -37.30 13.12 -8.02
CA ASP A 647 -36.38 14.17 -8.48
C ASP A 647 -35.31 14.49 -7.41
N GLU A 648 -35.71 14.50 -6.12
CA GLU A 648 -34.80 14.65 -4.98
C GLU A 648 -33.85 13.45 -4.83
N LEU A 649 -34.36 12.22 -5.00
CA LEU A 649 -33.54 11.00 -4.95
C LEU A 649 -32.55 10.92 -6.13
N ALA A 650 -32.95 11.35 -7.32
CA ALA A 650 -32.09 11.37 -8.50
C ALA A 650 -30.94 12.38 -8.36
N THR A 651 -31.19 13.55 -7.76
CA THR A 651 -30.14 14.53 -7.48
C THR A 651 -29.17 14.05 -6.40
N ALA A 652 -29.67 13.42 -5.33
CA ALA A 652 -28.84 12.87 -4.26
C ALA A 652 -27.96 11.69 -4.73
N ALA A 653 -28.50 10.79 -5.56
CA ALA A 653 -27.75 9.65 -6.11
C ALA A 653 -26.63 10.09 -7.06
N GLY A 654 -26.86 11.14 -7.86
CA GLY A 654 -25.85 11.71 -8.74
C GLY A 654 -24.68 12.36 -7.98
N THR A 655 -24.95 13.03 -6.85
CA THR A 655 -23.89 13.64 -6.03
C THR A 655 -23.09 12.60 -5.25
N GLU A 656 -23.74 11.59 -4.66
CA GLU A 656 -23.02 10.52 -3.95
C GLU A 656 -22.13 9.68 -4.88
N ALA A 657 -22.58 9.39 -6.10
CA ALA A 657 -21.79 8.65 -7.08
C ALA A 657 -20.53 9.42 -7.50
N ALA A 658 -20.64 10.73 -7.72
CA ALA A 658 -19.51 11.59 -8.07
C ALA A 658 -18.49 11.70 -6.92
N GLU A 659 -18.95 11.80 -5.68
CA GLU A 659 -18.07 11.84 -4.49
C GLU A 659 -17.34 10.50 -4.29
N ARG A 660 -18.03 9.37 -4.42
CA ARG A 660 -17.39 8.04 -4.31
C ARG A 660 -16.33 7.82 -5.38
N ALA A 661 -16.61 8.19 -6.63
CA ALA A 661 -15.66 8.08 -7.73
C ALA A 661 -14.39 8.93 -7.46
N ALA A 662 -14.56 10.17 -7.02
CA ALA A 662 -13.46 11.05 -6.65
C ALA A 662 -12.62 10.48 -5.50
N GLN A 663 -13.27 9.86 -4.50
CA GLN A 663 -12.59 9.25 -3.36
C GLN A 663 -11.77 8.01 -3.76
N THR A 664 -12.32 7.12 -4.59
CA THR A 664 -11.57 5.95 -5.10
C THR A 664 -10.36 6.33 -5.95
N VAL A 665 -10.44 7.41 -6.74
CA VAL A 665 -9.30 7.91 -7.51
C VAL A 665 -8.21 8.46 -6.57
N ALA A 666 -8.60 9.22 -5.55
CA ALA A 666 -7.65 9.77 -4.57
C ALA A 666 -6.94 8.69 -3.74
N GLU A 667 -7.65 7.64 -3.32
CA GLU A 667 -7.07 6.50 -2.59
C GLU A 667 -6.08 5.70 -3.45
N ALA A 668 -6.40 5.51 -4.74
CA ALA A 668 -5.51 4.84 -5.67
C ALA A 668 -4.24 5.66 -5.98
N GLU A 669 -4.35 6.98 -6.07
CA GLU A 669 -3.18 7.87 -6.21
C GLU A 669 -2.26 7.81 -5.00
N GLN A 670 -2.82 7.81 -3.78
CA GLN A 670 -2.03 7.64 -2.55
C GLN A 670 -1.34 6.27 -2.47
N ALA A 671 -2.03 5.19 -2.86
CA ALA A 671 -1.43 3.86 -2.91
C ALA A 671 -0.28 3.78 -3.92
N ALA A 672 -0.45 4.36 -5.10
CA ALA A 672 0.59 4.42 -6.12
C ALA A 672 1.81 5.25 -5.68
N GLU A 673 1.59 6.37 -4.97
CA GLU A 673 2.66 7.20 -4.40
C GLU A 673 3.45 6.42 -3.34
N THR A 674 2.74 5.67 -2.48
CA THR A 674 3.35 4.84 -1.43
C THR A 674 4.22 3.73 -2.03
N ILE A 675 3.76 3.06 -3.08
CA ILE A 675 4.54 2.03 -3.80
C ILE A 675 5.83 2.64 -4.38
N ARG A 676 5.75 3.85 -4.97
CA ARG A 676 6.94 4.55 -5.49
C ARG A 676 7.90 4.97 -4.37
N GLU A 677 7.41 5.49 -3.25
CA GLU A 677 8.26 5.85 -2.10
C GLU A 677 8.95 4.63 -1.49
N THR A 678 8.25 3.49 -1.41
CA THR A 678 8.80 2.25 -0.87
C THR A 678 9.89 1.71 -1.79
N ALA A 679 9.63 1.65 -3.10
CA ALA A 679 10.63 1.26 -4.10
C ALA A 679 11.84 2.22 -4.11
N ARG A 680 11.61 3.53 -3.92
CA ARG A 680 12.68 4.52 -3.78
C ARG A 680 13.53 4.24 -2.54
N ARG A 681 12.91 4.02 -1.38
CA ARG A 681 13.62 3.66 -0.15
C ARG A 681 14.39 2.36 -0.29
N ASP A 682 13.85 1.35 -0.96
CA ASP A 682 14.55 0.08 -1.17
C ASP A 682 15.75 0.26 -2.12
N THR A 683 15.65 1.14 -3.13
CA THR A 683 16.80 1.50 -3.97
C THR A 683 17.82 2.43 -3.29
N GLU A 684 17.42 3.23 -2.30
CA GLU A 684 18.31 4.08 -1.50
C GLU A 684 18.92 3.32 -0.30
N ALA A 685 18.24 2.28 0.20
CA ALA A 685 18.68 1.38 1.26
C ALA A 685 19.53 0.21 0.74
N ALA A 686 19.54 -0.06 -0.57
CA ALA A 686 20.55 -0.90 -1.21
C ALA A 686 21.94 -0.32 -0.90
N PRO A 687 22.75 -1.01 -0.10
CA PRO A 687 23.72 -0.33 0.73
C PRO A 687 24.92 0.17 -0.07
N ALA A 688 25.34 1.39 0.26
CA ALA A 688 26.71 1.88 0.13
C ALA A 688 27.71 1.08 1.01
N ALA A 689 27.53 -0.23 1.16
CA ALA A 689 28.41 -1.12 1.90
C ALA A 689 29.12 -2.08 0.94
N SER A 690 30.32 -1.69 0.50
CA SER A 690 31.54 -2.45 0.80
C SER A 690 32.69 -2.03 -0.12
N THR A 691 33.48 -1.07 0.36
CA THR A 691 34.91 -0.93 0.03
C THR A 691 35.78 -1.86 0.88
N THR A 692 35.24 -2.96 1.41
CA THR A 692 36.01 -3.90 2.23
C THR A 692 35.90 -5.32 1.67
N ASN A 693 36.84 -5.59 0.76
CA ASN A 693 37.58 -6.85 0.58
C ASN A 693 36.80 -8.19 0.53
N GLY A 694 36.89 -8.86 -0.62
CA GLY A 694 36.99 -10.34 -0.64
C GLY A 694 35.97 -11.09 -1.48
N ASN A 695 36.38 -11.38 -2.72
CA ASN A 695 35.81 -12.28 -3.72
C ASN A 695 35.14 -13.58 -3.25
N GLY A 696 34.09 -13.96 -3.99
CA GLY A 696 33.60 -15.34 -4.13
C GLY A 696 32.45 -15.46 -5.12
N LYS A 697 32.73 -15.51 -6.43
CA LYS A 697 31.74 -15.85 -7.47
C LYS A 697 31.68 -17.37 -7.66
N VAL A 698 30.49 -17.93 -7.42
CA VAL A 698 30.10 -19.32 -7.66
C VAL A 698 30.02 -19.58 -9.18
N LYS A 699 30.55 -20.73 -9.57
CA LYS A 699 30.53 -21.28 -10.93
C LYS A 699 29.13 -21.83 -11.23
N VAL A 700 28.39 -21.20 -12.13
CA VAL A 700 27.15 -21.75 -12.71
C VAL A 700 27.54 -22.72 -13.82
N SER A 701 27.35 -24.01 -13.56
CA SER A 701 27.36 -25.06 -14.59
C SER A 701 25.93 -25.26 -15.09
N ALA A 702 25.77 -25.21 -16.40
CA ALA A 702 24.59 -25.66 -17.10
C ALA A 702 24.58 -27.19 -17.19
N GLU A 703 23.54 -27.81 -16.63
CA GLU A 703 22.89 -29.06 -17.05
C GLU A 703 21.42 -29.02 -16.63
#